data_AF-R7BL89-F1
#
_entry.id   AF-R7BL89-F1
#
_cell.length_a   1.000
_cell.length_b   1.000
_cell.length_c   1.000
_cell.angle_alpha   90.00
_cell.angle_beta   90.00
_cell.angle_gamma   90.00
#
_symmetry.space_group_name_H-M   'P 1'
#
loop_
_entity.id
_entity.type
_entity.pdbx_description
1 polymer ?
#
loop_
_entity_poly.entity_id
_entity_poly.type
_entity_poly.pdbx_seq_one_letter_code
_entity_poly.pdbx_strand_id
1 'polypeptide(L)'
;MHSERKVSIVDFKTLLKNKNKSDKKYILLDGAMGTMLQASGLKLGQIPEVLSFTNEELLIDIHRQYVNSGSDIIYTNTFGGNRYKLDGCGYTVEQIVKKGIENARKACEGTDCMVALDIGPIGKLVEPTGDLKFEEAYDIYKEQIAAGRDADLVVFETMTDLLELKAAVLAAKENSELPIICTMTFEQNMRTFTGCQVSAMALTMEGLGVDALGVNCSLGPDELYPVVEELAKYTRLPLVVKPNAGLPDPVTNEYNVGPEEFAVKMSKMASIGATIMGGCCGTSPEYIAELKKALDCADFVRKETEYVSAVCSASNTVVINQPRIIGERINPTGKKLFKQALKEHNLDYIMNQALEQIDGGAEILDVNVGLPEIDEKEMMVDAIRAVQSVCDVPLQIDSTIPEVLEAGLRIYCGKPIVNSVNGEENSLNNVLPLVKKYGACVVGLTLDENGIPKTAAERVAIAGKILKRALEIGIPKENVFIDCLTLTASAEQDGVMETLNALHTVRYELGLNTVLGVSNISFGLPYRELVNQNFLSMALTYGLTLPIINPNVVSMTGAVRAYRLLTGVDRNSMDYIQAYNGYTPAKSVKAEKSPEAQSGAANADAPEKGTLAYAVENGLKNEGARLTAEMLEHMEALDIINGTLIPALDRIGKNFEKGKVFLPQLILAAEVTQSSFEVIKKKLAADNKTPVSKGKIVMATVKGDVHDIGKNIVKVILENYGYTVIDLGKDVDYMTVVNAAIEHKAKLVGLSALMTTTLVSMEKTIQLLREYKVDCKVVVGGAVLTPEYAKQIGADYYAKDAMDTVAAAREVLG
;
A
#
# COMPACT_ATOMS: atom_id res chain seq x y z
N MET A 1 -29.77 -34.75 10.76
CA MET A 1 -30.17 -33.45 11.34
C MET A 1 -28.91 -32.63 11.60
N HIS A 2 -28.46 -31.90 10.59
CA HIS A 2 -27.44 -30.86 10.72
C HIS A 2 -28.08 -29.60 10.16
N SER A 3 -28.21 -28.57 11.01
CA SER A 3 -28.92 -27.35 10.70
C SER A 3 -28.20 -26.62 9.57
N GLU A 4 -28.86 -26.51 8.42
CA GLU A 4 -28.57 -25.51 7.41
C GLU A 4 -28.70 -24.12 8.07
N ARG A 5 -27.59 -23.57 8.57
CA ARG A 5 -27.48 -22.12 8.77
C ARG A 5 -27.46 -21.49 7.39
N LYS A 6 -28.64 -21.13 6.87
CA LYS A 6 -28.76 -20.18 5.77
C LYS A 6 -28.05 -18.89 6.20
N VAL A 7 -26.85 -18.67 5.66
CA VAL A 7 -26.16 -17.38 5.75
C VAL A 7 -27.01 -16.40 4.96
N SER A 8 -27.77 -15.59 5.68
CA SER A 8 -28.54 -14.48 5.14
C SER A 8 -27.58 -13.31 4.91
N ILE A 9 -26.67 -13.43 3.94
CA ILE A 9 -25.92 -12.27 3.44
C ILE A 9 -26.93 -11.41 2.69
N VAL A 10 -27.27 -10.25 3.22
CA VAL A 10 -27.99 -9.25 2.43
C VAL A 10 -26.95 -8.67 1.47
N ASP A 11 -26.85 -9.24 0.26
CA ASP A 11 -26.06 -8.70 -0.85
C ASP A 11 -26.29 -7.19 -0.94
N PHE A 12 -25.25 -6.36 -1.12
CA PHE A 12 -25.40 -4.92 -1.30
C PHE A 12 -26.33 -4.58 -2.48
N LYS A 13 -26.48 -5.49 -3.46
CA LYS A 13 -27.54 -5.42 -4.49
C LYS A 13 -28.95 -5.64 -3.94
N THR A 14 -29.10 -6.39 -2.87
CA THR A 14 -30.35 -6.55 -2.11
C THR A 14 -30.64 -5.32 -1.25
N LEU A 15 -29.62 -4.65 -0.71
CA LEU A 15 -29.76 -3.32 -0.10
C LEU A 15 -30.22 -2.26 -1.10
N LEU A 16 -29.66 -2.27 -2.30
CA LEU A 16 -30.14 -1.49 -3.45
C LEU A 16 -31.59 -1.86 -3.86
N LYS A 17 -32.04 -3.11 -3.63
CA LYS A 17 -33.36 -3.61 -4.09
C LYS A 17 -34.48 -3.51 -3.05
N ASN A 18 -34.21 -3.69 -1.76
CA ASN A 18 -35.25 -3.99 -0.76
C ASN A 18 -35.67 -2.83 0.13
N LYS A 19 -35.06 -1.64 0.04
CA LYS A 19 -35.51 -0.47 0.82
C LYS A 19 -35.57 0.89 0.14
N ASN A 20 -35.35 1.02 -1.17
CA ASN A 20 -35.82 2.20 -1.89
C ASN A 20 -35.90 1.95 -3.41
N LYS A 21 -37.07 1.44 -3.85
CA LYS A 21 -37.62 1.38 -5.23
C LYS A 21 -36.68 0.80 -6.30
N SER A 22 -37.17 -0.20 -7.01
CA SER A 22 -36.56 -0.89 -8.16
C SER A 22 -36.04 -0.03 -9.34
N ASP A 23 -36.08 1.30 -9.24
CA ASP A 23 -35.75 2.27 -10.28
C ASP A 23 -34.66 3.31 -9.89
N LYS A 24 -34.10 3.29 -8.67
CA LYS A 24 -33.04 4.25 -8.29
C LYS A 24 -31.71 3.90 -8.97
N LYS A 25 -31.19 4.85 -9.77
CA LYS A 25 -29.91 4.71 -10.52
C LYS A 25 -28.65 4.93 -9.67
N TYR A 26 -28.79 5.54 -8.48
CA TYR A 26 -27.69 5.93 -7.59
C TYR A 26 -28.12 5.95 -6.12
N ILE A 27 -27.13 5.95 -5.22
CA ILE A 27 -27.24 6.19 -3.78
C ILE A 27 -26.63 7.56 -3.47
N LEU A 28 -27.34 8.38 -2.70
CA LEU A 28 -26.82 9.65 -2.20
C LEU A 28 -26.29 9.50 -0.77
N LEU A 29 -25.05 9.88 -0.56
CA LEU A 29 -24.41 9.99 0.75
C LEU A 29 -24.50 11.44 1.25
N ASP A 30 -24.26 11.63 2.54
CA ASP A 30 -24.19 12.95 3.17
C ASP A 30 -22.94 13.77 2.81
N GLY A 31 -22.85 14.98 3.40
CA GLY A 31 -21.71 15.90 3.31
C GLY A 31 -20.79 15.84 4.54
N ALA A 32 -20.07 16.92 4.82
CA ALA A 32 -19.10 16.97 5.91
C ALA A 32 -19.70 17.24 7.31
N MET A 33 -19.61 16.24 8.20
CA MET A 33 -19.86 16.44 9.63
C MET A 33 -18.92 17.47 10.27
N GLY A 34 -17.60 17.34 10.03
CA GLY A 34 -16.60 18.23 10.62
C GLY A 34 -16.80 19.71 10.28
N THR A 35 -17.16 20.02 9.03
CA THR A 35 -17.43 21.39 8.58
C THR A 35 -18.69 21.96 9.24
N MET A 36 -19.75 21.17 9.38
CA MET A 36 -20.98 21.59 10.08
C MET A 36 -20.74 21.84 11.58
N LEU A 37 -19.90 21.02 12.22
CA LEU A 37 -19.53 21.18 13.61
C LEU A 37 -18.68 22.45 13.84
N GLN A 38 -17.73 22.71 12.95
CA GLN A 38 -16.92 23.94 12.98
C GLN A 38 -17.80 25.20 12.83
N ALA A 39 -18.73 25.19 11.86
CA ALA A 39 -19.69 26.28 11.68
C ALA A 39 -20.58 26.50 12.92
N SER A 40 -20.82 25.43 13.69
CA SER A 40 -21.58 25.45 14.94
C SER A 40 -20.75 25.85 16.17
N GLY A 41 -19.49 26.23 15.98
CA GLY A 41 -18.60 26.75 17.02
C GLY A 41 -17.75 25.69 17.74
N LEU A 42 -17.57 24.49 17.17
CA LEU A 42 -16.61 23.52 17.67
C LEU A 42 -15.21 24.15 17.70
N LYS A 43 -14.58 24.15 18.88
CA LYS A 43 -13.25 24.76 19.07
C LYS A 43 -12.15 23.81 18.61
N LEU A 44 -11.05 24.40 18.16
CA LEU A 44 -9.79 23.71 17.91
C LEU A 44 -9.35 22.82 19.08
N GLY A 45 -8.92 21.60 18.77
CA GLY A 45 -8.46 20.61 19.75
C GLY A 45 -9.57 19.83 20.46
N GLN A 46 -10.85 20.10 20.21
CA GLN A 46 -11.94 19.26 20.72
C GLN A 46 -12.10 18.01 19.86
N ILE A 47 -12.33 16.86 20.51
CA ILE A 47 -12.63 15.58 19.86
C ILE A 47 -14.10 15.62 19.40
N PRO A 48 -14.39 15.67 18.08
CA PRO A 48 -15.76 15.82 17.57
C PRO A 48 -16.72 14.75 18.09
N GLU A 49 -16.25 13.53 18.26
CA GLU A 49 -17.02 12.37 18.69
C GLU A 49 -17.62 12.57 20.10
N VAL A 50 -16.98 13.37 20.97
CA VAL A 50 -17.46 13.68 22.34
C VAL A 50 -18.74 14.54 22.32
N LEU A 51 -19.00 15.25 21.22
CA LEU A 51 -20.27 15.96 21.05
C LEU A 51 -21.47 15.00 21.06
N SER A 52 -21.27 13.71 20.78
CA SER A 52 -22.32 12.70 20.88
C SER A 52 -22.92 12.59 22.28
N PHE A 53 -22.22 13.06 23.31
CA PHE A 53 -22.71 13.15 24.69
C PHE A 53 -22.96 14.57 25.15
N THR A 54 -22.11 15.51 24.74
CA THR A 54 -22.11 16.87 25.28
C THR A 54 -23.05 17.81 24.53
N ASN A 55 -23.42 17.48 23.29
CA ASN A 55 -24.35 18.28 22.48
C ASN A 55 -25.16 17.40 21.50
N GLU A 56 -25.96 16.49 22.05
CA GLU A 56 -26.77 15.52 21.28
C GLU A 56 -27.71 16.19 20.27
N GLU A 57 -28.43 17.22 20.69
CA GLU A 57 -29.44 17.87 19.85
C GLU A 57 -28.82 18.50 18.60
N LEU A 58 -27.63 19.11 18.72
CA LEU A 58 -26.90 19.66 17.59
C LEU A 58 -26.54 18.58 16.56
N LEU A 59 -26.02 17.44 17.01
CA LEU A 59 -25.65 16.35 16.10
C LEU A 59 -26.86 15.73 15.41
N ILE A 60 -27.94 15.50 16.18
CA ILE A 60 -29.19 14.99 15.62
C ILE A 60 -29.74 15.96 14.58
N ASP A 61 -29.67 17.27 14.83
CA ASP A 61 -30.12 18.28 13.88
C ASP A 61 -29.27 18.29 12.60
N ILE A 62 -27.94 18.26 12.70
CA ILE A 62 -27.05 18.19 11.53
C ILE A 62 -27.34 16.94 10.68
N HIS A 63 -27.46 15.77 11.31
CA HIS A 63 -27.85 14.55 10.59
C HIS A 63 -29.21 14.72 9.91
N ARG A 64 -30.20 15.29 10.61
CA ARG A 64 -31.55 15.52 10.06
C ARG A 64 -31.51 16.49 8.87
N GLN A 65 -30.64 17.50 8.87
CA GLN A 65 -30.47 18.39 7.72
C GLN A 65 -29.97 17.63 6.48
N TYR A 66 -29.03 16.69 6.62
CA TYR A 66 -28.58 15.84 5.52
C TYR A 66 -29.65 14.85 5.05
N VAL A 67 -30.41 14.25 5.97
CA VAL A 67 -31.57 13.40 5.64
C VAL A 67 -32.60 14.20 4.84
N ASN A 68 -32.96 15.40 5.30
CA ASN A 68 -33.91 16.29 4.63
C ASN A 68 -33.43 16.76 3.26
N SER A 69 -32.11 16.86 3.06
CA SER A 69 -31.49 17.21 1.77
C SER A 69 -31.50 16.04 0.77
N GLY A 70 -31.89 14.84 1.22
CA GLY A 70 -32.15 13.68 0.39
C GLY A 70 -31.13 12.57 0.48
N SER A 71 -30.24 12.59 1.49
CA SER A 71 -29.25 11.53 1.72
C SER A 71 -29.95 10.19 1.96
N ASP A 72 -29.54 9.16 1.25
CA ASP A 72 -29.97 7.78 1.44
C ASP A 72 -29.20 7.10 2.58
N ILE A 73 -27.96 7.52 2.80
CA ILE A 73 -27.09 7.03 3.86
C ILE A 73 -26.41 8.23 4.53
N ILE A 74 -26.46 8.29 5.85
CA ILE A 74 -25.69 9.23 6.67
C ILE A 74 -24.60 8.51 7.46
N TYR A 75 -23.48 9.20 7.65
CA TYR A 75 -22.31 8.71 8.39
C TYR A 75 -22.46 9.11 9.85
N THR A 76 -22.13 8.20 10.75
CA THR A 76 -22.13 8.48 12.20
C THR A 76 -20.99 9.42 12.56
N ASN A 77 -21.14 10.20 13.64
CA ASN A 77 -20.05 11.04 14.15
C ASN A 77 -19.03 10.17 14.93
N THR A 78 -18.32 9.28 14.23
CA THR A 78 -17.41 8.27 14.79
C THR A 78 -16.09 8.11 14.03
N PHE A 79 -15.81 8.98 13.04
CA PHE A 79 -14.60 8.94 12.21
C PHE A 79 -13.30 8.70 13.01
N GLY A 80 -13.09 9.47 14.09
CA GLY A 80 -11.95 9.38 14.99
C GLY A 80 -12.17 8.46 16.20
N GLY A 81 -13.22 7.66 16.23
CA GLY A 81 -13.66 6.88 17.40
C GLY A 81 -12.82 5.65 17.75
N ASN A 82 -11.48 5.78 17.73
CA ASN A 82 -10.55 4.70 18.09
C ASN A 82 -9.81 5.03 19.41
N ARG A 83 -9.28 3.99 20.07
CA ARG A 83 -8.66 4.13 21.40
C ARG A 83 -7.50 5.14 21.48
N TYR A 84 -6.78 5.37 20.39
CA TYR A 84 -5.67 6.33 20.37
C TYR A 84 -6.15 7.77 20.28
N LYS A 85 -7.14 8.03 19.44
CA LYS A 85 -7.71 9.36 19.26
C LYS A 85 -8.65 9.76 20.41
N LEU A 86 -9.25 8.78 21.08
CA LEU A 86 -10.11 8.98 22.24
C LEU A 86 -9.34 9.02 23.57
N ASP A 87 -8.02 8.88 23.57
CA ASP A 87 -7.24 8.89 24.82
C ASP A 87 -7.46 10.19 25.60
N GLY A 88 -7.69 10.05 26.91
CA GLY A 88 -7.98 11.18 27.80
C GLY A 88 -9.35 11.87 27.61
N CYS A 89 -10.22 11.40 26.72
CA CYS A 89 -11.51 12.06 26.46
C CYS A 89 -12.61 11.78 27.50
N GLY A 90 -12.42 10.76 28.33
CA GLY A 90 -13.37 10.35 29.39
C GLY A 90 -14.43 9.33 28.98
N TYR A 91 -14.41 8.86 27.73
CA TYR A 91 -15.34 7.85 27.21
C TYR A 91 -14.61 6.69 26.55
N THR A 92 -15.20 5.50 26.56
CA THR A 92 -14.68 4.33 25.84
C THR A 92 -15.08 4.37 24.36
N VAL A 93 -14.35 3.61 23.52
CA VAL A 93 -14.72 3.41 22.10
C VAL A 93 -16.17 2.92 21.98
N GLU A 94 -16.55 1.92 22.80
CA GLU A 94 -17.91 1.38 22.79
C GLU A 94 -18.98 2.43 23.08
N GLN A 95 -18.74 3.29 24.08
CA GLN A 95 -19.67 4.37 24.44
C GLN A 95 -19.82 5.38 23.29
N ILE A 96 -18.70 5.84 22.73
CA ILE A 96 -18.68 6.81 21.63
C ILE A 96 -19.40 6.26 20.40
N VAL A 97 -19.06 5.04 19.98
CA VAL A 97 -19.62 4.43 18.77
C VAL A 97 -21.12 4.19 18.92
N LYS A 98 -21.57 3.59 20.03
CA LYS A 98 -23.01 3.36 20.27
C LYS A 98 -23.79 4.67 20.30
N LYS A 99 -23.24 5.68 20.97
CA LYS A 99 -23.90 6.98 21.08
C LYS A 99 -23.99 7.71 19.74
N GLY A 100 -22.93 7.63 18.93
CA GLY A 100 -22.93 8.15 17.55
C GLY A 100 -24.02 7.51 16.70
N ILE A 101 -24.17 6.18 16.77
CA ILE A 101 -25.24 5.45 16.09
C ILE A 101 -26.63 5.85 16.61
N GLU A 102 -26.82 5.93 17.93
CA GLU A 102 -28.09 6.37 18.53
C GLU A 102 -28.53 7.75 18.03
N ASN A 103 -27.61 8.71 17.98
CA ASN A 103 -27.90 10.07 17.52
C ASN A 103 -28.28 10.10 16.03
N ALA A 104 -27.53 9.40 15.17
CA ALA A 104 -27.86 9.27 13.75
C ALA A 104 -29.21 8.55 13.54
N ARG A 105 -29.49 7.48 14.29
CA ARG A 105 -30.78 6.76 14.25
C ARG A 105 -31.96 7.66 14.61
N LYS A 106 -31.84 8.47 15.67
CA LYS A 106 -32.86 9.46 16.06
C LYS A 106 -33.13 10.48 14.95
N ALA A 107 -32.11 10.87 14.19
CA ALA A 107 -32.28 11.77 13.05
C ALA A 107 -33.03 11.10 11.88
N CYS A 108 -32.85 9.79 11.69
CA CYS A 108 -33.50 9.00 10.64
C CYS A 108 -34.92 8.49 10.99
N GLU A 109 -35.42 8.69 12.22
CA GLU A 109 -36.75 8.23 12.62
C GLU A 109 -37.85 8.71 11.66
N GLY A 110 -38.67 7.76 11.17
CA GLY A 110 -39.74 8.06 10.20
C GLY A 110 -39.26 8.22 8.75
N THR A 111 -37.99 7.92 8.46
CA THR A 111 -37.41 7.93 7.10
C THR A 111 -36.83 6.56 6.73
N ASP A 112 -36.55 6.36 5.44
CA ASP A 112 -35.85 5.17 4.95
C ASP A 112 -34.31 5.35 4.92
N CYS A 113 -33.78 6.44 5.50
CA CYS A 113 -32.36 6.74 5.50
C CYS A 113 -31.59 5.76 6.39
N MET A 114 -30.46 5.27 5.88
CA MET A 114 -29.59 4.33 6.56
C MET A 114 -28.49 5.02 7.35
N VAL A 115 -28.03 4.35 8.40
CA VAL A 115 -26.96 4.82 9.29
C VAL A 115 -25.72 3.97 9.08
N ALA A 116 -24.64 4.59 8.58
CA ALA A 116 -23.34 3.95 8.43
C ALA A 116 -22.45 4.17 9.65
N LEU A 117 -21.83 3.11 10.15
CA LEU A 117 -20.71 3.21 11.08
C LEU A 117 -19.51 3.80 10.33
N ASP A 118 -19.15 5.03 10.67
CA ASP A 118 -18.07 5.74 10.00
C ASP A 118 -16.75 5.58 10.76
N ILE A 119 -15.73 5.07 10.08
CA ILE A 119 -14.43 4.74 10.65
C ILE A 119 -13.33 5.33 9.76
N GLY A 120 -12.54 6.24 10.34
CA GLY A 120 -11.34 6.79 9.71
C GLY A 120 -10.06 6.00 10.00
N PRO A 121 -8.91 6.46 9.47
CA PRO A 121 -7.61 5.89 9.78
C PRO A 121 -7.28 6.04 11.28
N ILE A 122 -6.48 5.11 11.82
CA ILE A 122 -6.07 5.10 13.22
C ILE A 122 -5.29 6.37 13.57
N GLY A 123 -4.50 6.87 12.62
CA GLY A 123 -3.62 8.03 12.78
C GLY A 123 -2.18 7.66 13.15
N LYS A 124 -1.80 6.39 12.96
CA LYS A 124 -0.42 5.87 13.05
C LYS A 124 -0.07 5.16 11.75
N LEU A 125 1.21 5.16 11.40
CA LEU A 125 1.72 4.41 10.24
C LEU A 125 1.92 2.94 10.62
N VAL A 126 1.47 2.03 9.75
CA VAL A 126 1.65 0.58 9.92
C VAL A 126 3.08 0.18 9.55
N GLU A 127 3.64 -0.82 10.25
CA GLU A 127 4.93 -1.43 9.92
C GLU A 127 5.00 -1.87 8.43
N PRO A 128 6.15 -1.70 7.75
CA PRO A 128 7.44 -1.22 8.28
C PRO A 128 7.57 0.32 8.29
N THR A 129 6.58 1.06 7.80
CA THR A 129 6.65 2.54 7.68
C THR A 129 6.49 3.24 9.04
N GLY A 130 5.85 2.60 10.02
CA GLY A 130 5.70 3.10 11.38
C GLY A 130 5.79 2.02 12.44
N ASP A 131 5.31 2.34 13.64
CA ASP A 131 5.39 1.51 14.84
C ASP A 131 4.14 0.63 15.07
N LEU A 132 3.07 0.85 14.29
CA LEU A 132 1.82 0.13 14.47
C LEU A 132 1.89 -1.25 13.81
N LYS A 133 1.81 -2.32 14.60
CA LYS A 133 1.76 -3.69 14.09
C LYS A 133 0.43 -3.97 13.41
N PHE A 134 0.45 -4.83 12.39
CA PHE A 134 -0.76 -5.24 11.67
C PHE A 134 -1.86 -5.79 12.58
N GLU A 135 -1.52 -6.71 13.48
CA GLU A 135 -2.51 -7.30 14.42
C GLU A 135 -3.04 -6.27 15.42
N GLU A 136 -2.22 -5.28 15.79
CA GLU A 136 -2.66 -4.20 16.65
C GLU A 136 -3.65 -3.28 15.93
N ALA A 137 -3.38 -2.93 14.67
CA ALA A 137 -4.33 -2.20 13.82
C ALA A 137 -5.66 -2.97 13.69
N TYR A 138 -5.58 -4.27 13.41
CA TYR A 138 -6.74 -5.17 13.36
C TYR A 138 -7.55 -5.13 14.66
N ASP A 139 -6.90 -5.24 15.82
CA ASP A 139 -7.58 -5.26 17.12
C ASP A 139 -8.27 -3.92 17.45
N ILE A 140 -7.69 -2.80 17.01
CA ILE A 140 -8.29 -1.47 17.17
C ILE A 140 -9.55 -1.37 16.32
N TYR A 141 -9.49 -1.76 15.05
CA TYR A 141 -10.68 -1.77 14.19
C TYR A 141 -11.74 -2.75 14.68
N LYS A 142 -11.34 -3.94 15.15
CA LYS A 142 -12.24 -4.93 15.72
C LYS A 142 -13.05 -4.37 16.91
N GLU A 143 -12.45 -3.54 17.75
CA GLU A 143 -13.14 -2.85 18.84
C GLU A 143 -14.27 -1.95 18.32
N GLN A 144 -13.99 -1.14 17.29
CA GLN A 144 -14.97 -0.24 16.67
C GLN A 144 -16.09 -1.03 15.97
N ILE A 145 -15.74 -2.09 15.23
CA ILE A 145 -16.70 -2.98 14.56
C ILE A 145 -17.61 -3.68 15.56
N ALA A 146 -17.05 -4.19 16.66
CA ALA A 146 -17.83 -4.86 17.71
C ALA A 146 -18.83 -3.89 18.37
N ALA A 147 -18.41 -2.64 18.60
CA ALA A 147 -19.26 -1.59 19.17
C ALA A 147 -20.37 -1.12 18.22
N GLY A 148 -20.12 -1.12 16.91
CA GLY A 148 -21.00 -0.55 15.90
C GLY A 148 -21.94 -1.52 15.19
N ARG A 149 -22.20 -2.70 15.76
CA ARG A 149 -23.05 -3.76 15.15
C ARG A 149 -24.49 -3.33 14.86
N ASP A 150 -24.98 -2.28 15.50
CA ASP A 150 -26.35 -1.75 15.34
C ASP A 150 -26.49 -0.78 14.14
N ALA A 151 -25.39 -0.44 13.46
CA ALA A 151 -25.41 0.28 12.20
C ALA A 151 -25.94 -0.59 11.05
N ASP A 152 -26.33 0.02 9.93
CA ASP A 152 -26.80 -0.72 8.76
C ASP A 152 -25.66 -1.19 7.84
N LEU A 153 -24.51 -0.53 7.92
CA LEU A 153 -23.31 -0.79 7.13
C LEU A 153 -22.08 -0.18 7.83
N VAL A 154 -20.90 -0.60 7.39
CA VAL A 154 -19.61 -0.05 7.81
C VAL A 154 -19.00 0.75 6.66
N VAL A 155 -18.48 1.92 6.97
CA VAL A 155 -17.70 2.75 6.07
C VAL A 155 -16.30 2.90 6.65
N PHE A 156 -15.29 2.53 5.86
CA PHE A 156 -13.91 2.94 6.10
C PHE A 156 -13.60 4.11 5.16
N GLU A 157 -13.42 5.32 5.68
CA GLU A 157 -13.16 6.49 4.84
C GLU A 157 -11.81 7.15 5.10
N THR A 158 -11.31 7.89 4.11
CA THR A 158 -10.05 8.63 4.18
C THR A 158 -8.83 7.77 4.52
N MET A 159 -8.84 6.50 4.09
CA MET A 159 -7.70 5.62 4.29
C MET A 159 -6.53 6.03 3.41
N THR A 160 -5.34 6.12 3.98
CA THR A 160 -4.12 6.54 3.27
C THR A 160 -3.17 5.38 3.00
N ASP A 161 -3.29 4.30 3.77
CA ASP A 161 -2.46 3.10 3.69
C ASP A 161 -3.30 1.86 3.36
N LEU A 162 -2.83 1.07 2.38
CA LEU A 162 -3.55 -0.10 1.89
C LEU A 162 -3.52 -1.26 2.89
N LEU A 163 -2.44 -1.41 3.65
CA LEU A 163 -2.29 -2.48 4.63
C LEU A 163 -3.14 -2.20 5.87
N GLU A 164 -3.23 -0.94 6.30
CA GLU A 164 -4.16 -0.48 7.34
C GLU A 164 -5.62 -0.75 6.94
N LEU A 165 -6.01 -0.35 5.71
CA LEU A 165 -7.36 -0.62 5.20
C LEU A 165 -7.64 -2.12 5.11
N LYS A 166 -6.66 -2.94 4.71
CA LYS A 166 -6.79 -4.40 4.74
C LYS A 166 -7.03 -4.92 6.16
N ALA A 167 -6.30 -4.44 7.16
CA ALA A 167 -6.53 -4.81 8.57
C ALA A 167 -7.97 -4.45 9.00
N ALA A 168 -8.45 -3.26 8.62
CA ALA A 168 -9.79 -2.79 8.91
C ALA A 168 -10.88 -3.68 8.27
N VAL A 169 -10.73 -3.99 6.98
CA VAL A 169 -11.66 -4.87 6.25
C VAL A 169 -11.67 -6.28 6.82
N LEU A 170 -10.50 -6.86 7.14
CA LEU A 170 -10.45 -8.17 7.80
C LEU A 170 -11.14 -8.13 9.17
N ALA A 171 -10.92 -7.08 9.97
CA ALA A 171 -11.60 -6.91 11.25
C ALA A 171 -13.12 -6.85 11.08
N ALA A 172 -13.63 -6.17 10.05
CA ALA A 172 -15.05 -6.15 9.72
C ALA A 172 -15.56 -7.53 9.28
N LYS A 173 -14.96 -8.14 8.25
CA LYS A 173 -15.40 -9.43 7.67
C LYS A 173 -15.35 -10.59 8.67
N GLU A 174 -14.44 -10.56 9.63
CA GLU A 174 -14.29 -11.63 10.63
C GLU A 174 -15.17 -11.44 11.88
N ASN A 175 -15.71 -10.23 12.12
CA ASN A 175 -16.44 -9.91 13.36
C ASN A 175 -17.84 -9.32 13.14
N SER A 176 -18.25 -9.15 11.88
CA SER A 176 -19.53 -8.59 11.46
C SER A 176 -19.96 -9.14 10.10
N GLU A 177 -21.26 -9.13 9.84
CA GLU A 177 -21.87 -9.46 8.53
C GLU A 177 -22.38 -8.20 7.82
N LEU A 178 -22.10 -7.02 8.38
CA LEU A 178 -22.54 -5.76 7.80
C LEU A 178 -21.83 -5.52 6.44
N PRO A 179 -22.53 -4.93 5.46
CA PRO A 179 -21.90 -4.51 4.22
C PRO A 179 -20.79 -3.49 4.47
N ILE A 180 -19.76 -3.53 3.63
CA ILE A 180 -18.57 -2.69 3.77
C ILE A 180 -18.42 -1.78 2.56
N ILE A 181 -18.42 -0.48 2.82
CA ILE A 181 -17.96 0.54 1.90
C ILE A 181 -16.54 0.96 2.32
N CYS A 182 -15.62 1.09 1.37
CA CYS A 182 -14.30 1.63 1.67
C CYS A 182 -13.89 2.74 0.69
N THR A 183 -13.24 3.78 1.19
CA THR A 183 -12.63 4.81 0.37
C THR A 183 -11.20 5.09 0.81
N MET A 184 -10.33 5.27 -0.17
CA MET A 184 -8.99 5.81 0.05
C MET A 184 -8.91 7.23 -0.47
N THR A 185 -7.93 7.98 0.02
CA THR A 185 -7.68 9.34 -0.44
C THR A 185 -6.38 9.40 -1.26
N PHE A 186 -6.45 10.07 -2.41
CA PHE A 186 -5.38 10.14 -3.40
C PHE A 186 -4.98 11.59 -3.65
N GLU A 187 -3.71 11.79 -3.99
CA GLU A 187 -3.18 13.08 -4.44
C GLU A 187 -3.30 13.21 -5.97
N GLN A 188 -2.96 14.39 -6.51
CA GLN A 188 -3.04 14.68 -7.95
C GLN A 188 -2.17 13.74 -8.81
N ASN A 189 -1.15 13.12 -8.22
CA ASN A 189 -0.30 12.12 -8.87
C ASN A 189 -0.95 10.72 -8.97
N MET A 190 -2.22 10.57 -8.55
CA MET A 190 -2.96 9.30 -8.50
C MET A 190 -2.30 8.24 -7.59
N ARG A 191 -1.63 8.70 -6.54
CA ARG A 191 -1.09 7.86 -5.47
C ARG A 191 -1.65 8.31 -4.13
N THR A 192 -1.76 7.39 -3.19
CA THR A 192 -1.98 7.77 -1.79
C THR A 192 -0.69 8.34 -1.23
N PHE A 193 -0.78 8.94 -0.04
CA PHE A 193 0.37 9.41 0.72
C PHE A 193 1.48 8.35 0.90
N THR A 194 1.10 7.08 1.07
CA THR A 194 2.06 5.97 1.21
C THR A 194 2.50 5.37 -0.13
N GLY A 195 2.08 5.95 -1.26
CA GLY A 195 2.46 5.53 -2.61
C GLY A 195 1.57 4.46 -3.21
N CYS A 196 0.40 4.16 -2.63
CA CYS A 196 -0.49 3.12 -3.16
C CYS A 196 -1.07 3.52 -4.53
N GLN A 197 -1.10 2.58 -5.48
CA GLN A 197 -1.78 2.77 -6.77
C GLN A 197 -3.29 2.62 -6.64
N VAL A 198 -4.04 3.34 -7.48
CA VAL A 198 -5.50 3.19 -7.62
C VAL A 198 -5.88 1.75 -7.99
N SER A 199 -5.14 1.14 -8.92
CA SER A 199 -5.34 -0.25 -9.35
C SER A 199 -5.09 -1.25 -8.21
N ALA A 200 -4.11 -0.99 -7.35
CA ALA A 200 -3.79 -1.84 -6.20
C ALA A 200 -4.93 -1.83 -5.17
N MET A 201 -5.50 -0.66 -4.88
CA MET A 201 -6.70 -0.54 -4.05
C MET A 201 -7.85 -1.36 -4.64
N ALA A 202 -8.18 -1.16 -5.92
CA ALA A 202 -9.30 -1.84 -6.58
C ALA A 202 -9.19 -3.36 -6.47
N LEU A 203 -8.04 -3.92 -6.89
CA LEU A 203 -7.81 -5.36 -6.93
C LEU A 203 -7.81 -5.98 -5.53
N THR A 204 -7.21 -5.31 -4.55
CA THR A 204 -7.10 -5.82 -3.18
C THR A 204 -8.45 -5.78 -2.47
N MET A 205 -9.16 -4.66 -2.54
CA MET A 205 -10.43 -4.48 -1.83
C MET A 205 -11.55 -5.33 -2.43
N GLU A 206 -11.64 -5.41 -3.77
CA GLU A 206 -12.57 -6.35 -4.43
C GLU A 206 -12.25 -7.81 -4.05
N GLY A 207 -10.96 -8.17 -3.99
CA GLY A 207 -10.51 -9.48 -3.57
C GLY A 207 -10.93 -9.85 -2.14
N LEU A 208 -10.83 -8.91 -1.19
CA LEU A 208 -11.27 -9.09 0.20
C LEU A 208 -12.80 -9.13 0.35
N GLY A 209 -13.55 -8.84 -0.72
CA GLY A 209 -15.01 -8.94 -0.74
C GLY A 209 -15.69 -7.81 0.02
N VAL A 210 -15.22 -6.57 -0.16
CA VAL A 210 -15.99 -5.36 0.17
C VAL A 210 -17.16 -5.20 -0.80
N ASP A 211 -18.15 -4.41 -0.44
CA ASP A 211 -19.40 -4.26 -1.19
C ASP A 211 -19.40 -3.05 -2.12
N ALA A 212 -18.68 -1.99 -1.77
CA ALA A 212 -18.39 -0.84 -2.62
C ALA A 212 -17.03 -0.25 -2.29
N LEU A 213 -16.39 0.37 -3.27
CA LEU A 213 -15.10 1.03 -3.08
C LEU A 213 -15.01 2.35 -3.84
N GLY A 214 -14.13 3.25 -3.40
CA GLY A 214 -14.08 4.56 -4.02
C GLY A 214 -13.06 5.51 -3.44
N VAL A 215 -13.31 6.80 -3.63
CA VAL A 215 -12.40 7.87 -3.23
C VAL A 215 -13.12 8.97 -2.50
N ASN A 216 -12.45 9.55 -1.50
CA ASN A 216 -12.95 10.71 -0.78
C ASN A 216 -11.81 11.66 -0.37
N CYS A 217 -12.18 12.91 -0.06
CA CYS A 217 -11.29 13.94 0.47
C CYS A 217 -10.11 14.29 -0.48
N SER A 218 -9.15 15.06 0.05
CA SER A 218 -7.92 15.62 -0.57
C SER A 218 -8.12 16.55 -1.77
N LEU A 219 -9.02 16.20 -2.67
CA LEU A 219 -9.17 16.80 -3.99
C LEU A 219 -10.61 17.22 -4.26
N GLY A 220 -10.78 18.19 -5.15
CA GLY A 220 -12.08 18.59 -5.67
C GLY A 220 -12.63 17.59 -6.70
N PRO A 221 -13.86 17.82 -7.19
CA PRO A 221 -14.48 16.92 -8.16
C PRO A 221 -13.69 16.75 -9.46
N ASP A 222 -13.12 17.81 -10.02
CA ASP A 222 -12.40 17.74 -11.29
C ASP A 222 -11.07 16.98 -11.14
N GLU A 223 -10.35 17.20 -10.04
CA GLU A 223 -9.08 16.53 -9.76
C GLU A 223 -9.26 15.04 -9.41
N LEU A 224 -10.40 14.64 -8.83
CA LEU A 224 -10.70 13.22 -8.59
C LEU A 224 -11.16 12.45 -9.82
N TYR A 225 -11.63 13.12 -10.87
CA TYR A 225 -12.11 12.45 -12.09
C TYR A 225 -11.13 11.42 -12.68
N PRO A 226 -9.84 11.73 -12.91
CA PRO A 226 -8.88 10.75 -13.41
C PRO A 226 -8.67 9.56 -12.45
N VAL A 227 -8.77 9.79 -11.14
CA VAL A 227 -8.64 8.72 -10.13
C VAL A 227 -9.83 7.77 -10.22
N VAL A 228 -11.05 8.29 -10.32
CA VAL A 228 -12.27 7.47 -10.46
C VAL A 228 -12.28 6.72 -11.80
N GLU A 229 -11.83 7.36 -12.89
CA GLU A 229 -11.72 6.70 -14.20
C GLU A 229 -10.73 5.53 -14.17
N GLU A 230 -9.58 5.71 -13.50
CA GLU A 230 -8.61 4.62 -13.33
C GLU A 230 -9.20 3.49 -12.47
N LEU A 231 -9.90 3.82 -11.38
CA LEU A 231 -10.55 2.85 -10.50
C LEU A 231 -11.59 2.00 -11.25
N ALA A 232 -12.38 2.62 -12.12
CA ALA A 232 -13.40 1.95 -12.93
C ALA A 232 -12.83 0.86 -13.86
N LYS A 233 -11.53 0.92 -14.21
CA LYS A 233 -10.86 -0.08 -15.06
C LYS A 233 -10.59 -1.40 -14.33
N TYR A 234 -10.44 -1.37 -13.01
CA TYR A 234 -9.94 -2.50 -12.21
C TYR A 234 -10.97 -3.10 -11.25
N THR A 235 -12.20 -2.56 -11.18
CA THR A 235 -13.25 -3.13 -10.32
C THR A 235 -14.63 -3.19 -10.97
N ARG A 236 -15.39 -4.22 -10.56
CA ARG A 236 -16.82 -4.39 -10.86
C ARG A 236 -17.74 -3.94 -9.72
N LEU A 237 -17.19 -3.53 -8.59
CA LEU A 237 -17.98 -3.02 -7.48
C LEU A 237 -18.57 -1.64 -7.79
N PRO A 238 -19.68 -1.26 -7.14
CA PRO A 238 -20.18 0.11 -7.15
C PRO A 238 -19.07 1.09 -6.73
N LEU A 239 -18.95 2.20 -7.47
CA LEU A 239 -17.94 3.22 -7.21
C LEU A 239 -18.50 4.33 -6.32
N VAL A 240 -17.73 4.69 -5.30
CA VAL A 240 -18.03 5.73 -4.31
C VAL A 240 -17.20 6.99 -4.56
N VAL A 241 -17.83 8.17 -4.51
CA VAL A 241 -17.12 9.45 -4.71
C VAL A 241 -17.62 10.50 -3.71
N LYS A 242 -16.74 10.99 -2.83
CA LYS A 242 -17.00 12.10 -1.86
C LYS A 242 -15.85 13.13 -1.91
N PRO A 243 -15.78 14.00 -2.93
CA PRO A 243 -14.75 15.03 -3.03
C PRO A 243 -14.93 16.12 -1.98
N ASN A 244 -13.88 16.91 -1.77
CA ASN A 244 -14.01 18.21 -1.08
C ASN A 244 -14.76 19.21 -1.97
N ALA A 245 -15.29 20.29 -1.39
CA ALA A 245 -15.87 21.41 -2.13
C ALA A 245 -14.79 22.27 -2.86
N GLY A 246 -13.77 21.63 -3.42
CA GLY A 246 -12.56 22.25 -3.97
C GLY A 246 -11.38 22.20 -3.01
N LEU A 247 -10.34 22.97 -3.32
CA LEU A 247 -9.18 23.12 -2.45
C LEU A 247 -9.45 24.21 -1.41
N PRO A 248 -9.11 24.02 -0.13
CA PRO A 248 -9.32 25.02 0.89
C PRO A 248 -8.40 26.23 0.67
N ASP A 249 -8.94 27.43 0.88
CA ASP A 249 -8.15 28.65 0.96
C ASP A 249 -7.33 28.64 2.28
N PRO A 250 -5.99 28.74 2.22
CA PRO A 250 -5.12 28.70 3.40
C PRO A 250 -5.33 29.84 4.40
N VAL A 251 -5.92 30.95 3.96
CA VAL A 251 -6.12 32.18 4.75
C VAL A 251 -7.51 32.18 5.38
N THR A 252 -8.54 31.81 4.64
CA THR A 252 -9.94 31.88 5.12
C THR A 252 -10.49 30.55 5.61
N ASN A 253 -9.84 29.43 5.29
CA ASN A 253 -10.36 28.07 5.48
C ASN A 253 -11.63 27.77 4.66
N GLU A 254 -12.02 28.65 3.74
CA GLU A 254 -13.20 28.47 2.89
C GLU A 254 -12.85 27.63 1.65
N TYR A 255 -13.86 26.94 1.13
CA TYR A 255 -13.75 26.11 -0.05
C TYR A 255 -14.21 26.89 -1.29
N ASN A 256 -13.53 26.67 -2.42
CA ASN A 256 -13.68 27.53 -3.60
C ASN A 256 -14.72 27.07 -4.63
N VAL A 257 -15.39 25.92 -4.44
CA VAL A 257 -16.44 25.43 -5.35
C VAL A 257 -17.80 25.53 -4.67
N GLY A 258 -18.73 26.27 -5.29
CA GLY A 258 -20.10 26.42 -4.79
C GLY A 258 -21.00 25.18 -5.02
N PRO A 259 -22.18 25.08 -4.37
CA PRO A 259 -23.08 23.93 -4.47
C PRO A 259 -23.48 23.52 -5.90
N GLU A 260 -23.92 24.49 -6.72
CA GLU A 260 -24.34 24.23 -8.09
C GLU A 260 -23.18 23.74 -8.97
N GLU A 261 -22.03 24.39 -8.86
CA GLU A 261 -20.82 24.02 -9.60
C GLU A 261 -20.34 22.63 -9.20
N PHE A 262 -20.34 22.32 -7.90
CA PHE A 262 -19.99 21.00 -7.37
C PHE A 262 -20.91 19.91 -7.95
N ALA A 263 -22.23 20.14 -7.94
CA ALA A 263 -23.20 19.20 -8.47
C ALA A 263 -23.03 18.94 -9.98
N VAL A 264 -22.78 20.00 -10.76
CA VAL A 264 -22.51 19.89 -12.22
C VAL A 264 -21.24 19.08 -12.49
N LYS A 265 -20.18 19.26 -11.70
CA LYS A 265 -18.94 18.50 -11.86
C LYS A 265 -19.12 17.04 -11.45
N MET A 266 -19.81 16.79 -10.33
CA MET A 266 -20.09 15.45 -9.83
C MET A 266 -20.98 14.63 -10.76
N SER A 267 -21.96 15.22 -11.43
CA SER A 267 -22.82 14.49 -12.37
C SER A 267 -22.04 13.86 -13.54
N LYS A 268 -20.88 14.42 -13.90
CA LYS A 268 -19.98 13.82 -14.90
C LYS A 268 -19.42 12.47 -14.44
N MET A 269 -19.28 12.23 -13.14
CA MET A 269 -18.80 10.96 -12.59
C MET A 269 -19.77 9.80 -12.88
N ALA A 270 -21.07 10.09 -13.05
CA ALA A 270 -22.07 9.08 -13.41
C ALA A 270 -21.76 8.43 -14.77
N SER A 271 -21.13 9.17 -15.69
CA SER A 271 -20.76 8.69 -17.02
C SER A 271 -19.59 7.69 -17.03
N ILE A 272 -18.84 7.60 -15.92
CA ILE A 272 -17.73 6.67 -15.73
C ILE A 272 -18.06 5.58 -14.68
N GLY A 273 -19.35 5.44 -14.33
CA GLY A 273 -19.84 4.34 -13.52
C GLY A 273 -19.91 4.59 -12.02
N ALA A 274 -19.71 5.83 -11.56
CA ALA A 274 -19.98 6.19 -10.17
C ALA A 274 -21.48 6.16 -9.86
N THR A 275 -21.85 5.44 -8.81
CA THR A 275 -23.26 5.20 -8.44
C THR A 275 -23.53 5.51 -6.97
N ILE A 276 -22.50 5.79 -6.17
CA ILE A 276 -22.62 6.19 -4.77
C ILE A 276 -21.88 7.51 -4.63
N MET A 277 -22.58 8.60 -4.31
CA MET A 277 -21.97 9.93 -4.34
C MET A 277 -22.40 10.78 -3.15
N GLY A 278 -21.50 11.62 -2.65
CA GLY A 278 -21.81 12.63 -1.64
C GLY A 278 -20.72 13.70 -1.63
N GLY A 279 -20.47 14.28 -0.47
CA GLY A 279 -19.37 15.24 -0.30
C GLY A 279 -18.57 15.01 0.97
N CYS A 280 -17.31 15.47 0.97
CA CYS A 280 -16.43 15.46 2.12
C CYS A 280 -16.22 16.90 2.62
N CYS A 281 -15.00 17.33 2.94
CA CYS A 281 -14.79 18.62 3.59
C CYS A 281 -15.29 19.80 2.75
N GLY A 282 -16.01 20.72 3.40
CA GLY A 282 -16.61 21.90 2.76
C GLY A 282 -18.04 21.70 2.23
N THR A 283 -18.61 20.50 2.26
CA THR A 283 -19.96 20.26 1.72
C THR A 283 -21.05 20.30 2.80
N SER A 284 -21.89 21.34 2.75
CA SER A 284 -23.07 21.51 3.59
C SER A 284 -24.29 20.73 3.02
N PRO A 285 -25.44 20.70 3.72
CA PRO A 285 -26.68 20.13 3.20
C PRO A 285 -27.13 20.71 1.85
N GLU A 286 -26.83 21.99 1.57
CA GLU A 286 -27.14 22.59 0.25
C GLU A 286 -26.43 21.89 -0.91
N TYR A 287 -25.18 21.45 -0.72
CA TYR A 287 -24.43 20.70 -1.74
C TYR A 287 -25.10 19.38 -2.07
N ILE A 288 -25.62 18.69 -1.04
CA ILE A 288 -26.29 17.39 -1.21
C ILE A 288 -27.63 17.57 -1.93
N ALA A 289 -28.37 18.63 -1.63
CA ALA A 289 -29.62 18.95 -2.32
C ALA A 289 -29.39 19.28 -3.81
N GLU A 290 -28.36 20.07 -4.14
CA GLU A 290 -28.01 20.35 -5.54
C GLU A 290 -27.47 19.12 -6.26
N LEU A 291 -26.65 18.30 -5.60
CA LEU A 291 -26.13 17.05 -6.14
C LEU A 291 -27.27 16.10 -6.53
N LYS A 292 -28.28 15.96 -5.67
CA LYS A 292 -29.48 15.16 -5.96
C LYS A 292 -30.17 15.63 -7.25
N LYS A 293 -30.40 16.94 -7.39
CA LYS A 293 -31.04 17.51 -8.60
C LYS A 293 -30.22 17.20 -9.85
N ALA A 294 -28.90 17.32 -9.78
CA ALA A 294 -28.02 17.03 -10.91
C ALA A 294 -28.01 15.54 -11.28
N LEU A 295 -27.99 14.63 -10.28
CA LEU A 295 -27.98 13.19 -10.50
C LEU A 295 -29.32 12.63 -11.00
N ASP A 296 -30.45 13.22 -10.60
CA ASP A 296 -31.77 12.86 -11.13
C ASP A 296 -31.87 13.08 -12.65
N CYS A 297 -31.07 14.01 -13.19
CA CYS A 297 -30.96 14.29 -14.62
C CYS A 297 -29.75 13.65 -15.30
N ALA A 298 -28.91 12.89 -14.57
CA ALA A 298 -27.66 12.35 -15.09
C ALA A 298 -27.85 11.02 -15.83
N ASP A 299 -27.01 10.81 -16.85
CA ASP A 299 -26.88 9.54 -17.54
C ASP A 299 -25.83 8.66 -16.85
N PHE A 300 -26.28 7.55 -16.28
CA PHE A 300 -25.43 6.56 -15.65
C PHE A 300 -24.96 5.57 -16.71
N VAL A 301 -23.68 5.65 -17.05
CA VAL A 301 -23.04 4.75 -18.01
C VAL A 301 -21.95 3.99 -17.27
N ARG A 302 -22.07 2.66 -17.24
CA ARG A 302 -20.97 1.79 -16.85
C ARG A 302 -20.55 1.00 -18.08
N LYS A 303 -19.33 1.23 -18.57
CA LYS A 303 -18.74 0.35 -19.57
C LYS A 303 -18.54 -1.02 -18.92
N GLU A 304 -18.98 -2.09 -19.58
CA GLU A 304 -18.57 -3.43 -19.20
C GLU A 304 -17.05 -3.52 -19.36
N THR A 305 -16.34 -3.60 -18.25
CA THR A 305 -14.90 -3.86 -18.25
C THR A 305 -14.66 -5.35 -18.38
N GLU A 306 -13.93 -5.74 -19.42
CA GLU A 306 -13.30 -7.06 -19.49
C GLU A 306 -12.42 -7.22 -18.24
N TYR A 307 -12.52 -8.36 -17.56
CA TYR A 307 -11.76 -8.56 -16.35
C TYR A 307 -10.28 -8.63 -16.69
N VAL A 308 -9.48 -7.82 -15.99
CA VAL A 308 -8.04 -7.81 -16.15
C VAL A 308 -7.45 -8.76 -15.13
N SER A 309 -6.93 -9.91 -15.58
CA SER A 309 -6.12 -10.76 -14.70
C SER A 309 -4.86 -10.00 -14.30
N ALA A 310 -4.73 -9.72 -13.00
CA ALA A 310 -3.66 -8.91 -12.46
C ALA A 310 -3.38 -9.28 -11.01
N VAL A 311 -2.12 -9.06 -10.63
CA VAL A 311 -1.59 -9.15 -9.26
C VAL A 311 -0.91 -7.83 -8.92
N CYS A 312 -0.84 -7.47 -7.64
CA CYS A 312 -0.31 -6.18 -7.23
C CYS A 312 0.40 -6.25 -5.87
N SER A 313 1.40 -5.39 -5.70
CA SER A 313 1.78 -4.84 -4.41
C SER A 313 0.98 -3.54 -4.18
N ALA A 314 1.26 -2.80 -3.10
CA ALA A 314 0.68 -1.49 -2.90
C ALA A 314 1.03 -0.51 -4.03
N SER A 315 2.28 -0.52 -4.50
CA SER A 315 2.83 0.53 -5.39
C SER A 315 3.02 0.08 -6.83
N ASN A 316 2.75 -1.18 -7.17
CA ASN A 316 2.84 -1.70 -8.54
C ASN A 316 1.76 -2.76 -8.84
N THR A 317 1.17 -2.67 -10.03
CA THR A 317 0.19 -3.64 -10.53
C THR A 317 0.71 -4.29 -11.82
N VAL A 318 0.84 -5.61 -11.80
CA VAL A 318 1.25 -6.42 -12.95
C VAL A 318 0.02 -7.02 -13.61
N VAL A 319 -0.33 -6.47 -14.77
CA VAL A 319 -1.38 -7.00 -15.65
C VAL A 319 -0.84 -8.17 -16.47
N ILE A 320 -1.55 -9.29 -16.44
CA ILE A 320 -1.21 -10.55 -17.10
C ILE A 320 -1.85 -10.60 -18.51
N ASN A 321 -1.48 -9.64 -19.34
CA ASN A 321 -1.89 -9.53 -20.75
C ASN A 321 -0.79 -9.94 -21.74
N GLN A 322 0.37 -10.31 -21.21
CA GLN A 322 1.55 -10.80 -21.94
C GLN A 322 2.31 -11.76 -21.01
N PRO A 323 3.29 -12.53 -21.51
CA PRO A 323 4.11 -13.35 -20.63
C PRO A 323 4.79 -12.48 -19.57
N ARG A 324 4.69 -12.80 -18.28
CA ARG A 324 5.33 -12.07 -17.16
C ARG A 324 6.28 -12.97 -16.40
N ILE A 325 7.47 -12.49 -16.10
CA ILE A 325 8.52 -13.31 -15.47
C ILE A 325 8.28 -13.40 -13.96
N ILE A 326 8.19 -14.63 -13.45
CA ILE A 326 8.24 -14.94 -12.01
C ILE A 326 9.66 -15.38 -11.65
N GLY A 327 10.32 -14.65 -10.75
CA GLY A 327 11.66 -14.98 -10.28
C GLY A 327 11.67 -16.13 -9.27
N GLU A 328 12.47 -17.17 -9.51
CA GLU A 328 12.51 -18.42 -8.72
C GLU A 328 13.56 -18.48 -7.58
N ARG A 329 14.35 -17.41 -7.37
CA ARG A 329 15.57 -17.52 -6.55
C ARG A 329 15.35 -17.44 -5.05
N ILE A 330 14.24 -16.89 -4.56
CA ILE A 330 13.89 -16.88 -3.13
C ILE A 330 13.29 -18.25 -2.77
N ASN A 331 14.17 -19.24 -2.74
CA ASN A 331 13.81 -20.64 -2.50
C ASN A 331 15.06 -21.38 -1.97
N PRO A 332 15.01 -22.00 -0.77
CA PRO A 332 16.15 -22.67 -0.15
C PRO A 332 16.52 -24.02 -0.80
N THR A 333 15.69 -24.56 -1.68
CA THR A 333 15.89 -25.88 -2.28
C THR A 333 17.21 -25.96 -3.05
N GLY A 334 18.09 -26.88 -2.63
CA GLY A 334 19.42 -27.05 -3.24
C GLY A 334 20.45 -25.93 -2.97
N LYS A 335 20.10 -24.86 -2.24
CA LYS A 335 20.96 -23.68 -2.03
C LYS A 335 21.50 -23.60 -0.61
N LYS A 336 22.76 -24.02 -0.41
CA LYS A 336 23.41 -24.04 0.92
C LYS A 336 23.44 -22.68 1.62
N LEU A 337 23.81 -21.62 0.88
CA LEU A 337 23.88 -20.26 1.43
C LEU A 337 22.50 -19.74 1.85
N PHE A 338 21.48 -19.97 1.03
CA PHE A 338 20.11 -19.56 1.36
C PHE A 338 19.60 -20.29 2.61
N LYS A 339 19.83 -21.60 2.70
CA LYS A 339 19.49 -22.37 3.91
C LYS A 339 20.18 -21.83 5.17
N GLN A 340 21.44 -21.43 5.05
CA GLN A 340 22.17 -20.82 6.18
C GLN A 340 21.57 -19.47 6.56
N ALA A 341 21.28 -18.62 5.57
CA ALA A 341 20.65 -17.32 5.80
C ALA A 341 19.31 -17.43 6.55
N LEU A 342 18.47 -18.42 6.19
CA LEU A 342 17.22 -18.68 6.91
C LEU A 342 17.46 -19.07 8.39
N LYS A 343 18.44 -19.95 8.66
CA LYS A 343 18.77 -20.37 10.03
C LYS A 343 19.32 -19.23 10.89
N GLU A 344 20.05 -18.31 10.25
CA GLU A 344 20.65 -17.14 10.90
C GLU A 344 19.70 -15.94 10.97
N HIS A 345 18.46 -16.06 10.48
CA HIS A 345 17.51 -14.95 10.32
C HIS A 345 18.11 -13.75 9.56
N ASN A 346 18.94 -14.03 8.56
CA ASN A 346 19.57 -13.01 7.71
C ASN A 346 18.58 -12.56 6.62
N LEU A 347 17.71 -11.62 6.97
CA LEU A 347 16.71 -11.06 6.05
C LEU A 347 17.34 -10.22 4.93
N ASP A 348 18.51 -9.59 5.16
CA ASP A 348 19.24 -8.85 4.13
C ASP A 348 19.62 -9.73 2.94
N TYR A 349 19.96 -11.00 3.18
CA TYR A 349 20.21 -11.94 2.11
C TYR A 349 18.95 -12.19 1.25
N ILE A 350 17.77 -12.28 1.87
CA ILE A 350 16.49 -12.46 1.16
C ILE A 350 16.17 -11.20 0.33
N MET A 351 16.32 -10.02 0.93
CA MET A 351 16.13 -8.72 0.27
C MET A 351 17.06 -8.57 -0.95
N ASN A 352 18.34 -8.92 -0.80
CA ASN A 352 19.29 -8.92 -1.91
C ASN A 352 18.88 -9.88 -3.03
N GLN A 353 18.40 -11.09 -2.71
CA GLN A 353 17.89 -12.02 -3.74
C GLN A 353 16.64 -11.47 -4.44
N ALA A 354 15.80 -10.68 -3.77
CA ALA A 354 14.67 -10.00 -4.39
C ALA A 354 15.14 -8.93 -5.39
N LEU A 355 16.00 -8.02 -4.93
CA LEU A 355 16.55 -6.92 -5.74
C LEU A 355 17.33 -7.44 -6.97
N GLU A 356 18.19 -8.44 -6.79
CA GLU A 356 18.92 -9.07 -7.90
C GLU A 356 17.99 -9.60 -9.00
N GLN A 357 16.87 -10.19 -8.60
CA GLN A 357 15.92 -10.77 -9.55
C GLN A 357 15.14 -9.71 -10.31
N ILE A 358 14.75 -8.63 -9.64
CA ILE A 358 14.08 -7.48 -10.27
C ILE A 358 15.03 -6.83 -11.27
N ASP A 359 16.29 -6.61 -10.91
CA ASP A 359 17.33 -6.12 -11.82
C ASP A 359 17.51 -7.06 -13.04
N GLY A 360 17.38 -8.38 -12.81
CA GLY A 360 17.39 -9.39 -13.88
C GLY A 360 16.18 -9.31 -14.82
N GLY A 361 15.09 -8.67 -14.38
CA GLY A 361 13.85 -8.49 -15.14
C GLY A 361 12.67 -9.32 -14.63
N ALA A 362 12.70 -9.81 -13.39
CA ALA A 362 11.51 -10.37 -12.76
C ALA A 362 10.46 -9.28 -12.52
N GLU A 363 9.21 -9.58 -12.85
CA GLU A 363 8.07 -8.69 -12.63
C GLU A 363 7.22 -9.16 -11.44
N ILE A 364 7.40 -10.41 -11.02
CA ILE A 364 6.78 -11.07 -9.87
C ILE A 364 7.87 -11.90 -9.19
N LEU A 365 7.85 -12.04 -7.87
CA LEU A 365 8.81 -12.89 -7.15
C LEU A 365 8.10 -14.06 -6.47
N ASP A 366 8.59 -15.27 -6.72
CA ASP A 366 8.23 -16.46 -5.94
C ASP A 366 9.00 -16.46 -4.63
N VAL A 367 8.29 -16.65 -3.51
CA VAL A 367 8.84 -16.62 -2.15
C VAL A 367 8.51 -17.93 -1.46
N ASN A 368 9.50 -18.81 -1.40
CA ASN A 368 9.48 -20.06 -0.64
C ASN A 368 10.55 -20.01 0.45
N VAL A 369 10.16 -20.28 1.70
CA VAL A 369 11.09 -20.36 2.85
C VAL A 369 11.08 -21.74 3.52
N GLY A 370 10.59 -22.76 2.80
CA GLY A 370 10.41 -24.10 3.32
C GLY A 370 11.73 -24.76 3.72
N LEU A 371 11.95 -24.89 5.04
CA LEU A 371 13.11 -25.56 5.61
C LEU A 371 12.68 -26.28 6.90
N PRO A 372 12.86 -27.61 7.03
CA PRO A 372 12.38 -28.36 8.20
C PRO A 372 12.97 -27.94 9.55
N GLU A 373 14.06 -27.16 9.56
CA GLU A 373 14.81 -26.79 10.77
C GLU A 373 14.38 -25.43 11.36
N ILE A 374 13.39 -24.75 10.77
CA ILE A 374 12.92 -23.42 11.21
C ILE A 374 11.41 -23.39 11.39
N ASP A 375 10.89 -22.36 12.06
CA ASP A 375 9.47 -22.02 12.00
C ASP A 375 9.17 -21.35 10.65
N GLU A 376 8.62 -22.13 9.70
CA GLU A 376 8.29 -21.65 8.36
C GLU A 376 7.24 -20.53 8.39
N LYS A 377 6.32 -20.54 9.36
CA LYS A 377 5.24 -19.55 9.46
C LYS A 377 5.80 -18.19 9.87
N GLU A 378 6.62 -18.16 10.92
CA GLU A 378 7.28 -16.93 11.38
C GLU A 378 8.23 -16.40 10.30
N MET A 379 9.07 -17.27 9.73
CA MET A 379 10.00 -16.88 8.67
C MET A 379 9.31 -16.38 7.40
N MET A 380 8.16 -16.96 7.02
CA MET A 380 7.41 -16.49 5.84
C MET A 380 6.88 -15.07 6.06
N VAL A 381 6.36 -14.79 7.25
CA VAL A 381 5.88 -13.44 7.62
C VAL A 381 7.03 -12.44 7.57
N ASP A 382 8.19 -12.78 8.13
CA ASP A 382 9.36 -11.91 8.15
C ASP A 382 9.94 -11.71 6.74
N ALA A 383 10.01 -12.77 5.93
CA ALA A 383 10.48 -12.70 4.55
C ALA A 383 9.58 -11.80 3.69
N ILE A 384 8.25 -11.94 3.79
CA ILE A 384 7.31 -11.09 3.05
C ILE A 384 7.46 -9.62 3.49
N ARG A 385 7.53 -9.34 4.81
CA ARG A 385 7.75 -7.97 5.31
C ARG A 385 9.05 -7.38 4.77
N ALA A 386 10.14 -8.14 4.82
CA ALA A 386 11.45 -7.72 4.35
C ALA A 386 11.42 -7.42 2.84
N VAL A 387 10.88 -8.33 2.02
CA VAL A 387 10.81 -8.14 0.56
C VAL A 387 9.93 -6.95 0.19
N GLN A 388 8.74 -6.80 0.79
CA GLN A 388 7.85 -5.66 0.53
C GLN A 388 8.46 -4.31 0.93
N SER A 389 9.42 -4.31 1.85
CA SER A 389 10.08 -3.08 2.29
C SER A 389 11.01 -2.53 1.18
N VAL A 390 11.69 -3.41 0.44
CA VAL A 390 12.71 -3.01 -0.55
C VAL A 390 12.25 -3.16 -2.00
N CYS A 391 11.13 -3.84 -2.25
CA CYS A 391 10.64 -4.16 -3.60
C CYS A 391 9.18 -3.75 -3.79
N ASP A 392 8.85 -3.30 -4.99
CA ASP A 392 7.49 -2.95 -5.39
C ASP A 392 6.82 -4.04 -6.25
N VAL A 393 7.53 -5.10 -6.66
CA VAL A 393 6.93 -6.18 -7.46
C VAL A 393 5.98 -7.06 -6.64
N PRO A 394 4.89 -7.59 -7.22
CA PRO A 394 3.99 -8.50 -6.53
C PRO A 394 4.66 -9.83 -6.16
N LEU A 395 4.13 -10.50 -5.13
CA LEU A 395 4.66 -11.78 -4.66
C LEU A 395 3.76 -12.97 -5.01
N GLN A 396 4.41 -14.07 -5.33
CA GLN A 396 3.86 -15.41 -5.31
C GLN A 396 4.31 -16.09 -4.01
N ILE A 397 3.36 -16.33 -3.11
CA ILE A 397 3.62 -16.95 -1.80
C ILE A 397 3.59 -18.47 -1.97
N ASP A 398 4.75 -19.09 -1.80
CA ASP A 398 4.96 -20.53 -2.05
C ASP A 398 5.12 -21.30 -0.73
N SER A 399 4.12 -22.12 -0.41
CA SER A 399 4.18 -23.10 0.68
C SER A 399 3.17 -24.23 0.46
N THR A 400 3.49 -25.39 1.02
CA THR A 400 2.59 -26.55 1.08
C THR A 400 1.75 -26.60 2.35
N ILE A 401 1.99 -25.69 3.30
CA ILE A 401 1.36 -25.65 4.62
C ILE A 401 0.29 -24.55 4.65
N PRO A 402 -1.01 -24.87 4.81
CA PRO A 402 -2.08 -23.87 4.80
C PRO A 402 -1.91 -22.76 5.85
N GLU A 403 -1.40 -23.07 7.04
CA GLU A 403 -1.18 -22.07 8.10
C GLU A 403 -0.08 -21.06 7.75
N VAL A 404 0.94 -21.47 6.97
CA VAL A 404 1.98 -20.58 6.46
C VAL A 404 1.41 -19.67 5.38
N LEU A 405 0.63 -20.23 4.46
CA LEU A 405 -0.10 -19.47 3.44
C LEU A 405 -1.00 -18.42 4.08
N GLU A 406 -1.81 -18.80 5.07
CA GLU A 406 -2.70 -17.87 5.77
C GLU A 406 -1.91 -16.73 6.46
N ALA A 407 -0.81 -17.06 7.14
CA ALA A 407 0.02 -16.05 7.81
C ALA A 407 0.61 -15.04 6.81
N GLY A 408 1.15 -15.51 5.68
CA GLY A 408 1.67 -14.65 4.63
C GLY A 408 0.59 -13.81 3.95
N LEU A 409 -0.54 -14.44 3.60
CA LEU A 409 -1.68 -13.76 2.97
C LEU A 409 -2.27 -12.67 3.86
N ARG A 410 -2.27 -12.86 5.18
CA ARG A 410 -2.82 -11.89 6.13
C ARG A 410 -2.04 -10.57 6.12
N ILE A 411 -0.71 -10.61 6.06
CA ILE A 411 0.17 -9.43 6.14
C ILE A 411 0.62 -8.89 4.78
N TYR A 412 0.31 -9.58 3.69
CA TYR A 412 0.70 -9.13 2.35
C TYR A 412 -0.07 -7.86 1.93
N CYS A 413 0.64 -6.83 1.47
CA CYS A 413 0.04 -5.55 1.08
C CYS A 413 -0.22 -5.52 -0.45
N GLY A 414 -1.37 -6.04 -0.86
CA GLY A 414 -1.80 -6.12 -2.25
C GLY A 414 -2.57 -7.41 -2.55
N LYS A 415 -2.58 -7.80 -3.83
CA LYS A 415 -3.15 -9.06 -4.33
C LYS A 415 -2.04 -10.04 -4.77
N PRO A 416 -1.73 -11.09 -3.98
CA PRO A 416 -0.66 -12.03 -4.28
C PRO A 416 -1.13 -13.21 -5.14
N ILE A 417 -0.20 -14.08 -5.50
CA ILE A 417 -0.46 -15.41 -6.04
C ILE A 417 -0.17 -16.46 -4.96
N VAL A 418 -1.08 -17.40 -4.73
CA VAL A 418 -0.84 -18.58 -3.88
C VAL A 418 -0.26 -19.71 -4.73
N ASN A 419 0.91 -20.18 -4.36
CA ASN A 419 1.56 -21.36 -4.94
C ASN A 419 1.66 -22.46 -3.85
N SER A 420 0.79 -23.46 -3.82
CA SER A 420 -0.24 -23.79 -4.81
C SER A 420 -1.40 -24.59 -4.20
N VAL A 421 -2.42 -24.83 -5.03
CA VAL A 421 -3.45 -25.86 -4.83
C VAL A 421 -3.24 -26.98 -5.84
N ASN A 422 -3.70 -28.19 -5.55
CA ASN A 422 -3.69 -29.31 -6.50
C ASN A 422 -5.07 -29.97 -6.60
N GLY A 423 -5.19 -31.03 -7.41
CA GLY A 423 -6.43 -31.75 -7.66
C GLY A 423 -6.92 -32.62 -6.50
N GLU A 424 -6.13 -32.82 -5.44
CA GLU A 424 -6.52 -33.62 -4.28
C GLU A 424 -7.63 -32.92 -3.48
N GLU A 425 -8.59 -33.69 -2.95
CA GLU A 425 -9.70 -33.12 -2.18
C GLU A 425 -9.23 -32.36 -0.93
N ASN A 426 -8.18 -32.83 -0.27
CA ASN A 426 -7.62 -32.15 0.90
C ASN A 426 -7.00 -30.80 0.53
N SER A 427 -6.27 -30.72 -0.58
CA SER A 427 -5.67 -29.46 -1.05
C SER A 427 -6.75 -28.44 -1.40
N LEU A 428 -7.75 -28.86 -2.20
CA LEU A 428 -8.86 -28.01 -2.63
C LEU A 428 -9.64 -27.43 -1.43
N ASN A 429 -9.93 -28.28 -0.43
CA ASN A 429 -10.74 -27.88 0.74
C ASN A 429 -9.98 -27.00 1.73
N ASN A 430 -8.64 -27.02 1.74
CA ASN A 430 -7.84 -26.23 2.66
C ASN A 430 -7.30 -24.92 2.04
N VAL A 431 -6.92 -24.95 0.76
CA VAL A 431 -6.25 -23.81 0.09
C VAL A 431 -7.25 -22.85 -0.54
N LEU A 432 -8.26 -23.34 -1.26
CA LEU A 432 -9.20 -22.46 -1.96
C LEU A 432 -9.98 -21.53 -1.01
N PRO A 433 -10.42 -21.94 0.19
CA PRO A 433 -11.04 -21.02 1.14
C PRO A 433 -10.11 -19.87 1.57
N LEU A 434 -8.81 -20.13 1.73
CA LEU A 434 -7.82 -19.09 2.04
C LEU A 434 -7.67 -18.11 0.88
N VAL A 435 -7.56 -18.63 -0.35
CA VAL A 435 -7.51 -17.81 -1.58
C VAL A 435 -8.73 -16.91 -1.67
N LYS A 436 -9.94 -17.45 -1.39
CA LYS A 436 -11.18 -16.68 -1.40
C LYS A 436 -11.24 -15.64 -0.28
N LYS A 437 -10.82 -15.99 0.93
CA LYS A 437 -10.82 -15.09 2.11
C LYS A 437 -9.93 -13.87 1.90
N TYR A 438 -8.74 -14.06 1.35
CA TYR A 438 -7.74 -13.00 1.19
C TYR A 438 -7.70 -12.39 -0.22
N GLY A 439 -8.55 -12.86 -1.15
CA GLY A 439 -8.68 -12.28 -2.49
C GLY A 439 -7.51 -12.56 -3.44
N ALA A 440 -6.73 -13.61 -3.19
CA ALA A 440 -5.53 -13.92 -3.97
C ALA A 440 -5.85 -14.56 -5.33
N CYS A 441 -4.86 -14.55 -6.22
CA CYS A 441 -4.79 -15.50 -7.33
C CYS A 441 -4.25 -16.85 -6.83
N VAL A 442 -4.46 -17.94 -7.57
CA VAL A 442 -4.00 -19.28 -7.17
C VAL A 442 -3.43 -20.04 -8.36
N VAL A 443 -2.30 -20.72 -8.12
CA VAL A 443 -1.71 -21.71 -9.03
C VAL A 443 -2.29 -23.09 -8.71
N GLY A 444 -2.96 -23.69 -9.67
CA GLY A 444 -3.46 -25.05 -9.65
C GLY A 444 -2.50 -26.01 -10.36
N LEU A 445 -1.88 -26.91 -9.60
CA LEU A 445 -1.04 -27.97 -10.13
C LEU A 445 -1.90 -29.11 -10.68
N THR A 446 -1.65 -29.56 -11.91
CA THR A 446 -2.40 -30.66 -12.54
C THR A 446 -1.93 -32.05 -12.06
N LEU A 447 -2.02 -32.29 -10.76
CA LEU A 447 -1.80 -33.59 -10.11
C LEU A 447 -2.92 -33.86 -9.10
N ASP A 448 -3.16 -35.14 -8.79
CA ASP A 448 -4.16 -35.57 -7.80
C ASP A 448 -3.62 -36.71 -6.92
N GLU A 449 -4.51 -37.43 -6.23
CA GLU A 449 -4.15 -38.53 -5.32
C GLU A 449 -3.37 -39.67 -6.00
N ASN A 450 -3.45 -39.77 -7.33
CA ASN A 450 -2.70 -40.75 -8.13
C ASN A 450 -1.35 -40.21 -8.63
N GLY A 451 -1.00 -38.98 -8.25
CA GLY A 451 0.21 -38.29 -8.68
C GLY A 451 0.03 -37.51 -9.98
N ILE A 452 1.10 -37.41 -10.77
CA ILE A 452 1.12 -36.63 -12.01
C ILE A 452 0.60 -37.47 -13.18
N PRO A 453 -0.47 -37.05 -13.88
CA PRO A 453 -0.95 -37.77 -15.05
C PRO A 453 0.05 -37.75 -16.20
N LYS A 454 0.04 -38.85 -16.97
CA LYS A 454 0.97 -39.04 -18.09
C LYS A 454 0.55 -38.30 -19.35
N THR A 455 -0.76 -38.15 -19.56
CA THR A 455 -1.28 -37.53 -20.79
C THR A 455 -1.77 -36.09 -20.57
N ALA A 456 -1.71 -35.29 -21.62
CA ALA A 456 -2.20 -33.92 -21.62
C ALA A 456 -3.69 -33.84 -21.28
N ALA A 457 -4.49 -34.75 -21.83
CA ALA A 457 -5.94 -34.77 -21.62
C ALA A 457 -6.32 -34.97 -20.14
N GLU A 458 -5.60 -35.85 -19.43
CA GLU A 458 -5.82 -36.08 -17.99
C GLU A 458 -5.42 -34.85 -17.16
N ARG A 459 -4.30 -34.20 -17.50
CA ARG A 459 -3.88 -32.95 -16.85
C ARG A 459 -4.91 -31.83 -17.03
N VAL A 460 -5.45 -31.69 -18.24
CA VAL A 460 -6.52 -30.73 -18.56
C VAL A 460 -7.80 -31.05 -17.77
N ALA A 461 -8.12 -32.33 -17.57
CA ALA A 461 -9.27 -32.72 -16.74
C ALA A 461 -9.11 -32.28 -15.28
N ILE A 462 -7.91 -32.41 -14.70
CA ILE A 462 -7.61 -31.89 -13.35
C ILE A 462 -7.69 -30.36 -13.33
N ALA A 463 -7.16 -29.66 -14.34
CA ALA A 463 -7.29 -28.21 -14.45
C ALA A 463 -8.77 -27.77 -14.45
N GLY A 464 -9.63 -28.49 -15.19
CA GLY A 464 -11.07 -28.29 -15.21
C GLY A 464 -11.73 -28.54 -13.84
N LYS A 465 -11.29 -29.56 -13.11
CA LYS A 465 -11.72 -29.83 -11.73
C LYS A 465 -11.39 -28.66 -10.81
N ILE A 466 -10.14 -28.18 -10.82
CA ILE A 466 -9.68 -27.06 -9.98
C ILE A 466 -10.49 -25.80 -10.31
N LEU A 467 -10.62 -25.45 -11.59
CA LEU A 467 -11.41 -24.29 -12.03
C LEU A 467 -12.86 -24.38 -11.54
N LYS A 468 -13.50 -25.54 -11.71
CA LYS A 468 -14.89 -25.74 -11.26
C LYS A 468 -15.03 -25.49 -9.76
N ARG A 469 -14.15 -26.06 -8.94
CA ARG A 469 -14.17 -25.89 -7.48
C ARG A 469 -13.90 -24.45 -7.05
N ALA A 470 -12.99 -23.75 -7.74
CA ALA A 470 -12.73 -22.33 -7.51
C ALA A 470 -13.97 -21.47 -7.80
N LEU A 471 -14.63 -21.69 -8.94
CA LEU A 471 -15.86 -20.97 -9.32
C LEU A 471 -17.02 -21.23 -8.34
N GLU A 472 -17.18 -22.46 -7.87
CA GLU A 472 -18.24 -22.85 -6.91
C GLU A 472 -18.17 -22.07 -5.58
N ILE A 473 -16.97 -21.69 -5.13
CA ILE A 473 -16.78 -20.86 -3.92
C ILE A 473 -16.62 -19.36 -4.24
N GLY A 474 -16.80 -18.97 -5.50
CA GLY A 474 -16.78 -17.58 -5.95
C GLY A 474 -15.38 -17.00 -6.17
N ILE A 475 -14.36 -17.81 -6.46
CA ILE A 475 -13.09 -17.33 -7.03
C ILE A 475 -13.30 -17.17 -8.54
N PRO A 476 -13.07 -15.96 -9.09
CA PRO A 476 -13.28 -15.73 -10.52
C PRO A 476 -12.23 -16.47 -11.35
N LYS A 477 -12.60 -16.84 -12.58
CA LYS A 477 -11.76 -17.60 -13.51
C LYS A 477 -10.39 -16.96 -13.71
N GLU A 478 -10.36 -15.64 -13.75
CA GLU A 478 -9.19 -14.81 -14.03
C GLU A 478 -8.17 -14.79 -12.88
N ASN A 479 -8.54 -15.33 -11.71
CA ASN A 479 -7.65 -15.55 -10.57
C ASN A 479 -7.12 -17.00 -10.50
N VAL A 480 -7.49 -17.88 -11.43
CA VAL A 480 -7.06 -19.28 -11.47
C VAL A 480 -6.01 -19.46 -12.57
N PHE A 481 -4.78 -19.78 -12.16
CA PHE A 481 -3.65 -20.06 -13.04
C PHE A 481 -3.33 -21.55 -12.96
N ILE A 482 -2.91 -22.16 -14.06
CA ILE A 482 -2.69 -23.62 -14.11
C ILE A 482 -1.24 -23.93 -14.44
N ASP A 483 -0.62 -24.76 -13.59
CA ASP A 483 0.67 -25.40 -13.87
C ASP A 483 0.43 -26.82 -14.40
N CYS A 484 0.73 -27.02 -15.68
CA CYS A 484 0.61 -28.32 -16.34
C CYS A 484 1.76 -29.29 -16.01
N LEU A 485 2.63 -28.94 -15.06
CA LEU A 485 3.74 -29.68 -14.51
C LEU A 485 4.85 -29.99 -15.52
N THR A 486 5.95 -29.24 -15.43
CA THR A 486 7.17 -29.51 -16.20
C THR A 486 7.86 -30.76 -15.65
N LEU A 487 7.96 -31.79 -16.48
CA LEU A 487 8.69 -33.02 -16.17
C LEU A 487 10.15 -32.95 -16.63
N THR A 488 11.03 -33.66 -15.92
CA THR A 488 12.45 -33.69 -16.24
C THR A 488 12.73 -34.56 -17.47
N ALA A 489 13.25 -33.96 -18.54
CA ALA A 489 13.44 -34.62 -19.83
C ALA A 489 14.40 -35.83 -19.77
N SER A 490 15.35 -35.86 -18.83
CA SER A 490 16.28 -37.00 -18.69
C SER A 490 15.64 -38.26 -18.12
N ALA A 491 14.46 -38.14 -17.48
CA ALA A 491 13.78 -39.24 -16.80
C ALA A 491 12.41 -39.56 -17.42
N GLU A 492 11.67 -38.52 -17.83
CA GLU A 492 10.27 -38.58 -18.25
C GLU A 492 10.13 -37.92 -19.65
N GLN A 493 10.97 -38.32 -20.60
CA GLN A 493 11.11 -37.64 -21.89
C GLN A 493 9.80 -37.55 -22.69
N ASP A 494 8.98 -38.61 -22.65
CA ASP A 494 7.67 -38.64 -23.33
C ASP A 494 6.71 -37.58 -22.78
N GLY A 495 6.85 -37.19 -21.51
CA GLY A 495 6.00 -36.22 -20.83
C GLY A 495 6.30 -34.76 -21.15
N VAL A 496 7.40 -34.48 -21.86
CA VAL A 496 7.79 -33.11 -22.23
C VAL A 496 6.76 -32.48 -23.17
N MET A 497 6.39 -33.18 -24.24
CA MET A 497 5.39 -32.68 -25.20
C MET A 497 3.98 -32.70 -24.62
N GLU A 498 3.66 -33.66 -23.74
CA GLU A 498 2.38 -33.69 -23.03
C GLU A 498 2.17 -32.45 -22.16
N THR A 499 3.24 -31.93 -21.54
CA THR A 499 3.21 -30.66 -20.79
C THR A 499 2.82 -29.49 -21.69
N LEU A 500 3.44 -29.38 -22.88
CA LEU A 500 3.16 -28.32 -23.84
C LEU A 500 1.75 -28.43 -24.43
N ASN A 501 1.33 -29.64 -24.81
CA ASN A 501 0.00 -29.91 -25.33
C ASN A 501 -1.09 -29.54 -24.31
N ALA A 502 -0.91 -29.93 -23.04
CA ALA A 502 -1.83 -29.56 -21.97
C ALA A 502 -1.90 -28.03 -21.78
N LEU A 503 -0.74 -27.37 -21.78
CA LEU A 503 -0.64 -25.92 -21.65
C LEU A 503 -1.39 -25.19 -22.78
N HIS A 504 -1.30 -25.68 -24.02
CA HIS A 504 -2.05 -25.14 -25.16
C HIS A 504 -3.57 -25.27 -24.97
N THR A 505 -4.05 -26.46 -24.62
CA THR A 505 -5.48 -26.68 -24.37
C THR A 505 -5.99 -25.82 -23.20
N VAL A 506 -5.24 -25.72 -22.10
CA VAL A 506 -5.61 -24.86 -20.97
C VAL A 506 -5.69 -23.39 -21.38
N ARG A 507 -4.73 -22.90 -22.18
CA ARG A 507 -4.73 -21.50 -22.61
C ARG A 507 -5.85 -21.18 -23.59
N TYR A 508 -6.01 -21.98 -24.65
CA TYR A 508 -6.84 -21.61 -25.79
C TYR A 508 -8.24 -22.22 -25.75
N GLU A 509 -8.45 -23.34 -25.06
CA GLU A 509 -9.78 -23.96 -24.91
C GLU A 509 -10.40 -23.62 -23.55
N LEU A 510 -9.67 -23.78 -22.44
CA LEU A 510 -10.18 -23.37 -21.13
C LEU A 510 -10.10 -21.86 -20.91
N GLY A 511 -9.27 -21.13 -21.67
CA GLY A 511 -9.13 -19.67 -21.56
C GLY A 511 -8.52 -19.21 -20.25
N LEU A 512 -7.61 -20.00 -19.66
CA LEU A 512 -6.93 -19.70 -18.41
C LEU A 512 -5.53 -19.11 -18.65
N ASN A 513 -4.98 -18.45 -17.64
CA ASN A 513 -3.55 -18.17 -17.60
C ASN A 513 -2.82 -19.44 -17.16
N THR A 514 -1.62 -19.61 -17.69
CA THR A 514 -0.75 -20.77 -17.47
C THR A 514 0.55 -20.32 -16.84
N VAL A 515 1.05 -21.15 -15.93
CA VAL A 515 2.29 -20.96 -15.19
C VAL A 515 3.14 -22.23 -15.34
N LEU A 516 4.45 -22.12 -15.36
CA LEU A 516 5.33 -23.30 -15.38
C LEU A 516 6.64 -23.02 -14.66
N GLY A 517 7.04 -23.96 -13.79
CA GLY A 517 8.42 -24.13 -13.33
C GLY A 517 9.34 -24.61 -14.45
N VAL A 518 9.81 -23.70 -15.30
CA VAL A 518 10.56 -24.03 -16.54
C VAL A 518 11.88 -24.74 -16.23
N SER A 519 12.56 -24.35 -15.16
CA SER A 519 13.88 -24.88 -14.79
C SER A 519 13.90 -26.39 -14.51
N ASN A 520 12.74 -27.01 -14.28
CA ASN A 520 12.60 -28.43 -13.96
C ASN A 520 12.91 -29.35 -15.16
N ILE A 521 12.77 -28.85 -16.39
CA ILE A 521 12.93 -29.62 -17.64
C ILE A 521 14.33 -30.25 -17.76
N SER A 522 15.35 -29.55 -17.25
CA SER A 522 16.76 -29.87 -17.49
C SER A 522 17.48 -30.53 -16.30
N PHE A 523 16.77 -30.88 -15.23
CA PHE A 523 17.42 -31.58 -14.11
C PHE A 523 18.16 -32.84 -14.61
N GLY A 524 19.37 -33.06 -14.10
CA GLY A 524 20.21 -34.20 -14.51
C GLY A 524 20.90 -34.07 -15.88
N LEU A 525 20.64 -33.02 -16.67
CA LEU A 525 21.28 -32.82 -17.99
C LEU A 525 22.46 -31.84 -17.94
N PRO A 526 23.50 -32.03 -18.78
CA PRO A 526 24.55 -31.04 -18.97
C PRO A 526 24.01 -29.84 -19.77
N TYR A 527 24.67 -28.68 -19.62
CA TYR A 527 24.33 -27.43 -20.32
C TYR A 527 22.84 -27.06 -20.25
N ARG A 528 22.29 -27.11 -19.03
CA ARG A 528 20.88 -26.87 -18.70
C ARG A 528 20.27 -25.62 -19.32
N GLU A 529 21.06 -24.54 -19.38
CA GLU A 529 20.63 -23.25 -19.92
C GLU A 529 20.11 -23.37 -21.36
N LEU A 530 20.78 -24.14 -22.22
CA LEU A 530 20.34 -24.35 -23.60
C LEU A 530 18.98 -25.07 -23.66
N VAL A 531 18.79 -26.11 -22.85
CA VAL A 531 17.53 -26.87 -22.81
C VAL A 531 16.40 -26.01 -22.25
N ASN A 532 16.65 -25.31 -21.14
CA ASN A 532 15.69 -24.42 -20.50
C ASN A 532 15.23 -23.31 -21.46
N GLN A 533 16.16 -22.67 -22.16
CA GLN A 533 15.85 -21.57 -23.08
C GLN A 533 14.99 -22.03 -24.26
N ASN A 534 15.34 -23.16 -24.90
CA ASN A 534 14.57 -23.69 -26.02
C ASN A 534 13.18 -24.17 -25.57
N PHE A 535 13.10 -24.86 -24.44
CA PHE A 535 11.82 -25.29 -23.88
C PHE A 535 10.94 -24.09 -23.50
N LEU A 536 11.52 -23.03 -22.91
CA LEU A 536 10.81 -21.79 -22.62
C LEU A 536 10.22 -21.17 -23.90
N SER A 537 11.01 -21.04 -24.97
CA SER A 537 10.50 -20.53 -26.24
C SER A 537 9.34 -21.36 -26.79
N MET A 538 9.44 -22.70 -26.71
CA MET A 538 8.34 -23.60 -27.08
C MET A 538 7.10 -23.37 -26.20
N ALA A 539 7.27 -23.31 -24.87
CA ALA A 539 6.18 -23.09 -23.93
C ALA A 539 5.47 -21.75 -24.15
N LEU A 540 6.20 -20.67 -24.40
CA LEU A 540 5.63 -19.36 -24.75
C LEU A 540 4.77 -19.43 -26.01
N THR A 541 5.22 -20.14 -27.06
CA THR A 541 4.43 -20.36 -28.28
C THR A 541 3.19 -21.22 -28.03
N TYR A 542 3.27 -22.18 -27.12
CA TYR A 542 2.12 -23.01 -26.74
C TYR A 542 1.14 -22.31 -25.79
N GLY A 543 1.46 -21.10 -25.30
CA GLY A 543 0.54 -20.27 -24.51
C GLY A 543 0.95 -20.02 -23.06
N LEU A 544 2.24 -20.16 -22.71
CA LEU A 544 2.76 -19.89 -21.37
C LEU A 544 2.65 -18.39 -21.05
N THR A 545 1.95 -18.04 -19.97
CA THR A 545 1.81 -16.64 -19.53
C THR A 545 2.69 -16.25 -18.35
N LEU A 546 3.08 -17.20 -17.51
CA LEU A 546 3.82 -16.94 -16.27
C LEU A 546 4.99 -17.93 -16.13
N PRO A 547 6.10 -17.75 -16.87
CA PRO A 547 7.30 -18.55 -16.64
C PRO A 547 7.91 -18.26 -15.26
N ILE A 548 8.04 -19.31 -14.43
CA ILE A 548 8.89 -19.30 -13.23
C ILE A 548 10.30 -19.69 -13.68
N ILE A 549 11.22 -18.73 -13.65
CA ILE A 549 12.60 -18.85 -14.16
C ILE A 549 13.59 -18.10 -13.27
N ASN A 550 14.88 -18.38 -13.44
CA ASN A 550 15.95 -17.53 -12.90
C ASN A 550 16.17 -16.30 -13.81
N PRO A 551 15.79 -15.08 -13.39
CA PRO A 551 15.91 -13.88 -14.21
C PRO A 551 17.36 -13.41 -14.38
N ASN A 552 18.29 -13.89 -13.55
CA ASN A 552 19.70 -13.51 -13.62
C ASN A 552 20.43 -14.23 -14.79
N VAL A 553 19.75 -15.13 -15.49
CA VAL A 553 20.26 -15.80 -16.70
C VAL A 553 19.76 -15.05 -17.92
N VAL A 554 20.66 -14.30 -18.57
CA VAL A 554 20.32 -13.40 -19.69
C VAL A 554 19.65 -14.13 -20.85
N SER A 555 20.04 -15.38 -21.15
CA SER A 555 19.41 -16.16 -22.22
C SER A 555 17.93 -16.48 -21.94
N MET A 556 17.57 -16.67 -20.66
CA MET A 556 16.19 -16.96 -20.23
C MET A 556 15.31 -15.71 -20.34
N THR A 557 15.74 -14.59 -19.77
CA THR A 557 15.00 -13.32 -19.88
C THR A 557 14.99 -12.78 -21.31
N GLY A 558 16.06 -13.05 -22.06
CA GLY A 558 16.15 -12.78 -23.50
C GLY A 558 15.16 -13.58 -24.33
N ALA A 559 14.88 -14.83 -23.99
CA ALA A 559 13.84 -15.61 -24.68
C ALA A 559 12.45 -14.98 -24.51
N VAL A 560 12.11 -14.49 -23.31
CA VAL A 560 10.83 -13.79 -23.06
C VAL A 560 10.76 -12.45 -23.80
N ARG A 561 11.81 -11.62 -23.72
CA ARG A 561 11.87 -10.33 -24.43
C ARG A 561 11.79 -10.53 -25.96
N ALA A 562 12.53 -11.50 -26.50
CA ALA A 562 12.49 -11.85 -27.91
C ALA A 562 11.10 -12.35 -28.32
N TYR A 563 10.44 -13.16 -27.50
CA TYR A 563 9.06 -13.57 -27.75
C TYR A 563 8.11 -12.36 -27.81
N ARG A 564 8.16 -11.45 -26.83
CA ARG A 564 7.34 -10.23 -26.82
C ARG A 564 7.56 -9.37 -28.07
N LEU A 565 8.82 -9.23 -28.50
CA LEU A 565 9.17 -8.55 -29.75
C LEU A 565 8.55 -9.24 -30.97
N LEU A 566 8.81 -10.54 -31.14
CA LEU A 566 8.42 -11.30 -32.34
C LEU A 566 6.89 -11.47 -32.47
N THR A 567 6.17 -11.47 -31.35
CA THR A 567 4.70 -11.57 -31.30
C THR A 567 3.99 -10.22 -31.37
N GLY A 568 4.74 -9.10 -31.47
CA GLY A 568 4.18 -7.76 -31.59
C GLY A 568 3.64 -7.17 -30.28
N VAL A 569 3.96 -7.79 -29.14
CA VAL A 569 3.64 -7.27 -27.80
C VAL A 569 4.53 -6.07 -27.46
N ASP A 570 5.84 -6.17 -27.70
CA ASP A 570 6.78 -5.05 -27.59
C ASP A 570 6.70 -4.16 -28.85
N ARG A 571 5.69 -3.29 -28.87
CA ARG A 571 5.45 -2.38 -29.99
C ARG A 571 6.61 -1.40 -30.14
N ASN A 572 7.10 -1.25 -31.37
CA ASN A 572 8.28 -0.45 -31.72
C ASN A 572 9.60 -0.95 -31.09
N SER A 573 9.63 -2.17 -30.53
CA SER A 573 10.85 -2.79 -30.00
C SER A 573 11.48 -2.02 -28.83
N MET A 574 10.70 -1.25 -28.08
CA MET A 574 11.20 -0.33 -27.06
C MET A 574 11.87 -1.09 -25.93
N ASP A 575 11.21 -2.10 -25.37
CA ASP A 575 11.73 -2.89 -24.25
C ASP A 575 12.97 -3.67 -24.68
N TYR A 576 12.94 -4.24 -25.90
CA TYR A 576 14.05 -5.01 -26.44
C TYR A 576 15.28 -4.13 -26.69
N ILE A 577 15.11 -2.96 -27.32
CA ILE A 577 16.21 -2.02 -27.57
C ILE A 577 16.76 -1.51 -26.24
N GLN A 578 15.91 -1.14 -25.28
CA GLN A 578 16.35 -0.68 -23.97
C GLN A 578 17.22 -1.72 -23.25
N ALA A 579 16.84 -3.01 -23.34
CA ALA A 579 17.58 -4.08 -22.69
C ALA A 579 18.93 -4.43 -23.36
N TYR A 580 19.05 -4.27 -24.69
CA TYR A 580 20.19 -4.81 -25.45
C TYR A 580 21.01 -3.79 -26.23
N ASN A 581 20.65 -2.50 -26.23
CA ASN A 581 21.44 -1.47 -26.87
C ASN A 581 22.83 -1.37 -26.22
N GLY A 582 23.89 -1.65 -26.99
CA GLY A 582 25.26 -1.71 -26.47
C GLY A 582 25.63 -3.00 -25.72
N TYR A 583 24.75 -4.01 -25.69
CA TYR A 583 25.05 -5.29 -25.05
C TYR A 583 26.14 -6.05 -25.84
N THR A 584 27.20 -6.45 -25.13
CA THR A 584 28.25 -7.32 -25.70
C THR A 584 28.13 -8.70 -25.05
N PRO A 585 27.78 -9.76 -25.81
CA PRO A 585 27.75 -11.11 -25.27
C PRO A 585 29.12 -11.48 -24.71
N ALA A 586 29.16 -11.98 -23.47
CA ALA A 586 30.40 -12.50 -22.90
C ALA A 586 30.94 -13.61 -23.82
N LYS A 587 32.14 -13.41 -24.39
CA LYS A 587 32.80 -14.44 -25.21
C LYS A 587 32.99 -15.68 -24.34
N SER A 588 32.51 -16.82 -24.82
CA SER A 588 32.64 -18.13 -24.17
C SER A 588 34.11 -18.49 -23.94
N VAL A 589 34.59 -18.36 -22.70
CA VAL A 589 35.86 -18.94 -22.27
C VAL A 589 35.56 -20.18 -21.44
N LYS A 590 36.21 -21.27 -21.81
CA LYS A 590 36.16 -22.59 -21.17
C LYS A 590 36.40 -22.49 -19.67
N ALA A 591 35.71 -23.37 -18.94
CA ALA A 591 35.81 -23.61 -17.51
C ALA A 591 37.24 -23.52 -16.96
N GLU A 592 37.48 -22.57 -16.05
CA GLU A 592 37.95 -22.78 -14.68
C GLU A 592 38.17 -21.43 -13.98
N LYS A 593 37.70 -21.37 -12.72
CA LYS A 593 37.72 -20.26 -11.76
C LYS A 593 36.72 -19.12 -12.01
N SER A 594 35.96 -18.88 -10.95
CA SER A 594 34.94 -17.85 -10.74
C SER A 594 35.37 -16.49 -11.30
N PRO A 595 34.51 -15.78 -12.05
CA PRO A 595 34.65 -14.35 -12.22
C PRO A 595 33.63 -13.60 -11.36
N GLU A 596 34.16 -12.62 -10.63
CA GLU A 596 33.44 -11.53 -10.01
C GLU A 596 32.49 -10.85 -11.01
N ALA A 597 31.32 -10.46 -10.51
CA ALA A 597 30.24 -9.87 -11.29
C ALA A 597 30.70 -8.56 -11.94
N GLN A 598 30.86 -8.55 -13.26
CA GLN A 598 30.94 -7.31 -14.03
C GLN A 598 29.54 -6.88 -14.46
N SER A 599 29.13 -5.76 -13.88
CA SER A 599 27.89 -5.00 -14.13
C SER A 599 27.78 -4.56 -15.59
N GLY A 600 26.78 -5.08 -16.30
CA GLY A 600 26.34 -4.54 -17.58
C GLY A 600 25.36 -3.38 -17.37
N ALA A 601 25.77 -2.19 -17.84
CA ALA A 601 24.96 -0.99 -18.10
C ALA A 601 23.78 -0.72 -17.13
N ALA A 602 24.11 -0.49 -15.85
CA ALA A 602 23.22 0.27 -14.97
C ALA A 602 23.32 1.77 -15.31
N ASN A 603 22.21 2.49 -15.11
CA ASN A 603 22.14 3.95 -15.16
C ASN A 603 23.40 4.57 -14.53
N ALA A 604 24.05 5.51 -15.23
CA ALA A 604 25.31 6.14 -14.81
C ALA A 604 25.26 6.89 -13.45
N ASP A 605 24.12 6.87 -12.76
CA ASP A 605 23.85 7.53 -11.48
C ASP A 605 23.54 6.55 -10.31
N ALA A 606 23.45 5.24 -10.53
CA ALA A 606 23.14 4.27 -9.47
C ALA A 606 24.43 3.75 -8.77
N PRO A 607 24.45 3.62 -7.43
CA PRO A 607 25.61 3.11 -6.70
C PRO A 607 25.90 1.64 -7.02
N GLU A 608 27.19 1.29 -7.03
CA GLU A 608 27.64 -0.08 -7.31
C GLU A 608 27.22 -1.04 -6.19
N LYS A 609 26.82 -2.27 -6.57
CA LYS A 609 26.42 -3.32 -5.62
C LYS A 609 27.53 -3.61 -4.62
N GLY A 610 27.15 -3.82 -3.36
CA GLY A 610 28.10 -4.07 -2.27
C GLY A 610 28.77 -2.82 -1.69
N THR A 611 28.39 -1.61 -2.14
CA THR A 611 28.84 -0.35 -1.52
C THR A 611 27.87 0.11 -0.42
N LEU A 612 28.36 0.91 0.55
CA LEU A 612 27.51 1.48 1.60
C LEU A 612 26.40 2.37 1.01
N ALA A 613 26.69 3.08 -0.08
CA ALA A 613 25.68 3.86 -0.80
C ALA A 613 24.54 2.97 -1.35
N TYR A 614 24.88 1.82 -1.92
CA TYR A 614 23.89 0.84 -2.38
C TYR A 614 23.06 0.28 -1.22
N ALA A 615 23.70 -0.05 -0.09
CA ALA A 615 22.98 -0.53 1.10
C ALA A 615 21.98 0.52 1.63
N VAL A 616 22.36 1.80 1.66
CA VAL A 616 21.46 2.90 2.06
C VAL A 616 20.31 3.06 1.07
N GLU A 617 20.59 3.08 -0.23
CA GLU A 617 19.57 3.26 -1.28
C GLU A 617 18.55 2.11 -1.36
N ASN A 618 18.91 0.93 -0.87
CA ASN A 618 18.07 -0.26 -0.91
C ASN A 618 17.63 -0.74 0.48
N GLY A 619 17.82 0.04 1.54
CA GLY A 619 17.31 -0.33 2.88
C GLY A 619 18.00 -1.54 3.54
N LEU A 620 19.22 -1.89 3.13
CA LEU A 620 19.94 -3.09 3.63
C LEU A 620 20.68 -2.80 4.94
N LYS A 621 19.97 -2.97 6.07
CA LYS A 621 20.40 -2.48 7.40
C LYS A 621 21.64 -3.17 7.97
N ASN A 622 21.72 -4.50 7.90
CA ASN A 622 22.85 -5.26 8.42
C ASN A 622 24.06 -5.12 7.48
N GLU A 623 23.82 -5.12 6.16
CA GLU A 623 24.81 -4.84 5.14
C GLU A 623 25.44 -3.46 5.34
N GLY A 624 24.63 -2.42 5.57
CA GLY A 624 25.11 -1.06 5.82
C GLY A 624 25.94 -0.95 7.10
N ALA A 625 25.54 -1.62 8.18
CA ALA A 625 26.33 -1.69 9.41
C ALA A 625 27.68 -2.38 9.19
N ARG A 626 27.71 -3.51 8.47
CA ARG A 626 28.93 -4.26 8.12
C ARG A 626 29.87 -3.42 7.26
N LEU A 627 29.36 -2.85 6.16
CA LEU A 627 30.14 -2.03 5.24
C LEU A 627 30.68 -0.77 5.91
N THR A 628 29.92 -0.17 6.82
CA THR A 628 30.40 0.96 7.63
C THR A 628 31.55 0.55 8.54
N ALA A 629 31.47 -0.63 9.19
CA ALA A 629 32.55 -1.14 10.02
C ALA A 629 33.84 -1.37 9.20
N GLU A 630 33.72 -1.93 8.00
CA GLU A 630 34.85 -2.13 7.08
C GLU A 630 35.45 -0.80 6.60
N MET A 631 34.62 0.18 6.23
CA MET A 631 35.12 1.50 5.83
C MET A 631 35.84 2.24 6.96
N LEU A 632 35.39 2.07 8.22
CA LEU A 632 36.04 2.67 9.40
C LEU A 632 37.43 2.11 9.69
N GLU A 633 37.84 1.00 9.07
CA GLU A 633 39.22 0.50 9.18
C GLU A 633 40.22 1.39 8.43
N HIS A 634 39.75 2.15 7.43
CA HIS A 634 40.61 2.90 6.50
C HIS A 634 40.19 4.35 6.26
N MET A 635 39.03 4.79 6.75
CA MET A 635 38.49 6.16 6.60
C MET A 635 38.05 6.75 7.94
N GLU A 636 38.14 8.08 8.08
CA GLU A 636 37.60 8.77 9.25
C GLU A 636 36.07 8.83 9.21
N ALA A 637 35.44 8.80 10.38
CA ALA A 637 33.98 8.81 10.53
C ALA A 637 33.29 9.96 9.78
N LEU A 638 33.86 11.17 9.83
CA LEU A 638 33.30 12.34 9.16
C LEU A 638 33.33 12.21 7.62
N ASP A 639 34.33 11.52 7.07
CA ASP A 639 34.44 11.31 5.63
C ASP A 639 33.42 10.30 5.13
N ILE A 640 33.12 9.26 5.92
CA ILE A 640 32.05 8.29 5.61
C ILE A 640 30.68 8.99 5.65
N ILE A 641 30.44 9.81 6.68
CA ILE A 641 29.18 10.56 6.83
C ILE A 641 28.99 11.53 5.66
N ASN A 642 29.95 12.43 5.42
CA ASN A 642 29.80 13.48 4.42
C ASN A 642 30.02 12.98 2.98
N GLY A 643 30.85 11.95 2.79
CA GLY A 643 31.23 11.44 1.48
C GLY A 643 30.36 10.29 0.96
N THR A 644 29.63 9.58 1.84
CA THR A 644 28.84 8.41 1.43
C THR A 644 27.40 8.44 1.94
N LEU A 645 27.20 8.56 3.25
CA LEU A 645 25.85 8.50 3.84
C LEU A 645 24.97 9.67 3.41
N ILE A 646 25.43 10.91 3.56
CA ILE A 646 24.67 12.11 3.19
C ILE A 646 24.38 12.14 1.68
N PRO A 647 25.35 11.90 0.77
CA PRO A 647 25.05 11.85 -0.66
C PRO A 647 24.05 10.77 -1.07
N ALA A 648 24.05 9.60 -0.41
CA ALA A 648 23.06 8.56 -0.66
C ALA A 648 21.65 9.01 -0.21
N LEU A 649 21.53 9.61 0.98
CA LEU A 649 20.28 10.19 1.46
C LEU A 649 19.77 11.33 0.54
N ASP A 650 20.67 12.22 0.08
CA ASP A 650 20.33 13.30 -0.84
C ASP A 650 19.77 12.75 -2.18
N ARG A 651 20.29 11.61 -2.68
CA ARG A 651 19.78 10.96 -3.89
C ARG A 651 18.37 10.38 -3.68
N ILE A 652 18.13 9.72 -2.55
CA ILE A 652 16.81 9.17 -2.20
C ILE A 652 15.80 10.28 -2.00
N GLY A 653 16.18 11.35 -1.30
CA GLY A 653 15.34 12.55 -1.13
C GLY A 653 14.93 13.16 -2.47
N LYS A 654 15.87 13.33 -3.41
CA LYS A 654 15.56 13.78 -4.78
C LYS A 654 14.65 12.82 -5.54
N ASN A 655 14.76 11.52 -5.31
CA ASN A 655 13.87 10.54 -5.91
C ASN A 655 12.46 10.60 -5.30
N PHE A 656 12.34 10.92 -4.00
CA PHE A 656 11.08 11.12 -3.31
C PHE A 656 10.33 12.35 -3.85
N GLU A 657 11.02 13.48 -3.99
CA GLU A 657 10.47 14.70 -4.62
C GLU A 657 9.97 14.47 -6.06
N LYS A 658 10.64 13.57 -6.79
CA LYS A 658 10.25 13.18 -8.16
C LYS A 658 9.16 12.10 -8.21
N GLY A 659 8.68 11.62 -7.06
CA GLY A 659 7.70 10.53 -6.96
C GLY A 659 8.22 9.18 -7.48
N LYS A 660 9.55 8.99 -7.52
CA LYS A 660 10.20 7.73 -7.92
C LYS A 660 10.35 6.75 -6.77
N VAL A 661 10.50 7.25 -5.55
CA VAL A 661 10.43 6.47 -4.31
C VAL A 661 9.38 7.09 -3.40
N PHE A 662 8.84 6.33 -2.47
CA PHE A 662 7.80 6.77 -1.56
C PHE A 662 8.30 6.74 -0.11
N LEU A 663 7.43 7.14 0.82
CA LEU A 663 7.78 7.26 2.23
C LEU A 663 8.44 5.99 2.83
N PRO A 664 7.97 4.75 2.54
CA PRO A 664 8.60 3.55 3.10
C PRO A 664 10.09 3.43 2.73
N GLN A 665 10.46 3.67 1.47
CA GLN A 665 11.86 3.57 1.04
C GLN A 665 12.75 4.63 1.70
N LEU A 666 12.21 5.83 1.92
CA LEU A 666 12.93 6.90 2.62
C LEU A 666 13.22 6.53 4.08
N ILE A 667 12.27 5.87 4.76
CA ILE A 667 12.42 5.38 6.14
C ILE A 667 13.38 4.18 6.21
N LEU A 668 13.41 3.29 5.22
CA LEU A 668 14.39 2.20 5.25
C LEU A 668 15.82 2.72 5.07
N ALA A 669 16.01 3.66 4.15
CA ALA A 669 17.31 4.31 3.98
C ALA A 669 17.77 5.06 5.25
N ALA A 670 16.82 5.67 5.95
CA ALA A 670 17.01 6.25 7.27
C ALA A 670 17.59 5.23 8.26
N GLU A 671 16.94 4.07 8.38
CA GLU A 671 17.36 3.01 9.30
C GLU A 671 18.75 2.47 9.00
N VAL A 672 19.10 2.29 7.73
CA VAL A 672 20.47 1.89 7.32
C VAL A 672 21.48 2.95 7.76
N THR A 673 21.14 4.22 7.58
CA THR A 673 22.01 5.33 7.98
C THR A 673 22.14 5.37 9.51
N GLN A 674 21.05 5.15 10.25
CA GLN A 674 21.07 5.08 11.71
C GLN A 674 21.92 3.90 12.21
N SER A 675 21.80 2.71 11.62
CA SER A 675 22.63 1.55 11.99
C SER A 675 24.10 1.84 11.72
N SER A 676 24.41 2.51 10.61
CA SER A 676 25.75 2.98 10.26
C SER A 676 26.28 3.98 11.29
N PHE A 677 25.45 4.96 11.71
CA PHE A 677 25.80 5.90 12.77
C PHE A 677 26.04 5.23 14.13
N GLU A 678 25.29 4.19 14.48
CA GLU A 678 25.53 3.42 15.70
C GLU A 678 26.89 2.72 15.70
N VAL A 679 27.28 2.15 14.56
CA VAL A 679 28.62 1.56 14.36
C VAL A 679 29.69 2.65 14.51
N ILE A 680 29.51 3.80 13.87
CA ILE A 680 30.42 4.94 13.98
C ILE A 680 30.53 5.42 15.43
N LYS A 681 29.41 5.60 16.14
CA LYS A 681 29.38 6.03 17.55
C LYS A 681 30.11 5.05 18.45
N LYS A 682 29.89 3.75 18.28
CA LYS A 682 30.59 2.70 19.04
C LYS A 682 32.12 2.78 18.83
N LYS A 683 32.56 2.99 17.58
CA LYS A 683 33.98 3.16 17.24
C LYS A 683 34.57 4.44 17.86
N LEU A 684 33.89 5.58 17.72
CA LEU A 684 34.34 6.86 18.30
C LEU A 684 34.40 6.82 19.83
N ALA A 685 33.42 6.18 20.48
CA ALA A 685 33.41 5.98 21.92
C ALA A 685 34.58 5.09 22.39
N ALA A 686 34.90 4.04 21.63
CA ALA A 686 36.09 3.22 21.89
C ALA A 686 37.39 4.02 21.74
N ASP A 687 37.40 5.02 20.87
CA ASP A 687 38.55 5.91 20.63
C ASP A 687 38.52 7.19 21.52
N ASN A 688 37.64 7.29 22.53
CA ASN A 688 37.44 8.46 23.40
C ASN A 688 37.17 9.78 22.65
N LYS A 689 36.59 9.72 21.45
CA LYS A 689 36.17 10.89 20.66
C LYS A 689 34.70 11.25 20.97
N THR A 690 34.39 12.54 21.07
CA THR A 690 33.04 13.06 21.33
C THR A 690 32.07 12.67 20.19
N PRO A 691 30.81 12.29 20.48
CA PRO A 691 29.83 12.03 19.43
C PRO A 691 29.58 13.28 18.57
N VAL A 692 29.50 13.08 17.26
CA VAL A 692 29.28 14.14 16.26
C VAL A 692 27.78 14.41 16.13
N SER A 693 27.34 15.65 16.39
CA SER A 693 25.99 16.15 16.07
C SER A 693 26.14 17.44 15.28
N LYS A 694 25.36 17.60 14.20
CA LYS A 694 25.37 18.82 13.38
C LYS A 694 24.62 20.00 14.03
N GLY A 695 23.85 19.74 15.08
CA GLY A 695 23.09 20.78 15.78
C GLY A 695 21.80 20.24 16.40
N LYS A 696 21.16 21.07 17.24
CA LYS A 696 19.89 20.74 17.90
C LYS A 696 18.73 21.48 17.26
N ILE A 697 17.65 20.75 16.99
CA ILE A 697 16.41 21.26 16.37
C ILE A 697 15.25 20.91 17.30
N VAL A 698 14.36 21.87 17.58
CA VAL A 698 13.10 21.59 18.30
C VAL A 698 12.00 21.40 17.25
N MET A 699 11.20 20.34 17.38
CA MET A 699 10.07 20.04 16.50
C MET A 699 8.76 19.93 17.31
N ALA A 700 7.69 20.55 16.82
CA ALA A 700 6.38 20.48 17.44
C ALA A 700 5.22 20.51 16.42
N THR A 701 4.17 19.76 16.70
CA THR A 701 2.86 19.96 16.08
C THR A 701 2.11 20.98 16.93
N VAL A 702 1.66 22.07 16.29
CA VAL A 702 1.19 23.27 16.98
C VAL A 702 -0.07 23.03 17.82
N LYS A 703 -0.34 23.93 18.78
CA LYS A 703 -1.50 23.85 19.66
C LYS A 703 -2.81 23.70 18.89
N GLY A 704 -3.66 22.77 19.31
CA GLY A 704 -4.94 22.44 18.70
C GLY A 704 -4.84 21.46 17.53
N ASP A 705 -3.63 21.08 17.12
CA ASP A 705 -3.41 20.08 16.07
C ASP A 705 -2.89 18.77 16.67
N VAL A 706 -3.59 17.68 16.39
CA VAL A 706 -3.25 16.33 16.86
C VAL A 706 -2.64 15.47 15.75
N HIS A 707 -2.48 16.02 14.55
CA HIS A 707 -1.90 15.31 13.42
C HIS A 707 -0.39 15.50 13.39
N ASP A 708 0.34 14.47 13.75
CA ASP A 708 1.79 14.53 13.96
C ASP A 708 2.60 13.64 13.02
N ILE A 709 1.93 13.00 12.06
CA ILE A 709 2.57 12.15 11.04
C ILE A 709 3.66 12.94 10.29
N GLY A 710 3.32 14.14 9.76
CA GLY A 710 4.28 14.98 9.04
C GLY A 710 5.49 15.38 9.90
N LYS A 711 5.27 15.79 11.16
CA LYS A 711 6.34 16.12 12.11
C LYS A 711 7.23 14.91 12.40
N ASN A 712 6.64 13.73 12.63
CA ASN A 712 7.38 12.50 12.90
C ASN A 712 8.28 12.12 11.72
N ILE A 713 7.80 12.30 10.49
CA ILE A 713 8.61 12.09 9.28
C ILE A 713 9.77 13.07 9.20
N VAL A 714 9.51 14.37 9.40
CA VAL A 714 10.55 15.41 9.42
C VAL A 714 11.59 15.12 10.49
N LYS A 715 11.17 14.71 11.70
CA LYS A 715 12.06 14.30 12.78
C LYS A 715 12.97 13.16 12.33
N VAL A 716 12.39 12.05 11.86
CA VAL A 716 13.14 10.87 11.42
C VAL A 716 14.16 11.29 10.36
N ILE A 717 13.74 12.07 9.37
CA ILE A 717 14.61 12.54 8.29
C ILE A 717 15.75 13.42 8.84
N LEU A 718 15.46 14.43 9.67
CA LEU A 718 16.49 15.28 10.28
C LEU A 718 17.50 14.49 11.12
N GLU A 719 17.03 13.51 11.90
CA GLU A 719 17.91 12.61 12.66
C GLU A 719 18.86 11.84 11.72
N ASN A 720 18.39 11.42 10.55
CA ASN A 720 19.23 10.75 9.54
C ASN A 720 20.30 11.65 8.95
N TYR A 721 20.04 12.95 8.82
CA TYR A 721 21.04 13.92 8.37
C TYR A 721 22.04 14.31 9.48
N GLY A 722 21.96 13.67 10.65
CA GLY A 722 22.91 13.85 11.75
C GLY A 722 22.56 14.98 12.72
N TYR A 723 21.31 15.47 12.68
CA TYR A 723 20.81 16.46 13.64
C TYR A 723 20.24 15.77 14.89
N THR A 724 20.25 16.48 16.02
CA THR A 724 19.58 16.04 17.25
C THR A 724 18.22 16.71 17.35
N VAL A 725 17.14 15.95 17.20
CA VAL A 725 15.77 16.50 17.23
C VAL A 725 15.16 16.35 18.63
N ILE A 726 14.78 17.47 19.24
CA ILE A 726 13.95 17.51 20.44
C ILE A 726 12.49 17.56 19.99
N ASP A 727 11.83 16.42 20.08
CA ASP A 727 10.44 16.27 19.68
C ASP A 727 9.49 16.53 20.86
N LEU A 728 8.66 17.57 20.73
CA LEU A 728 7.69 17.96 21.76
C LEU A 728 6.33 17.27 21.61
N GLY A 729 6.14 16.48 20.54
CA GLY A 729 4.90 15.78 20.26
C GLY A 729 3.85 16.66 19.58
N LYS A 730 2.59 16.46 19.97
CA LYS A 730 1.39 17.06 19.36
C LYS A 730 0.53 17.82 20.35
N ASP A 731 -0.34 18.69 19.82
CA ASP A 731 -1.11 19.65 20.60
C ASP A 731 -0.24 20.45 21.58
N VAL A 732 0.94 20.86 21.11
CA VAL A 732 1.98 21.44 21.98
C VAL A 732 1.64 22.90 22.30
N ASP A 733 1.64 23.24 23.58
CA ASP A 733 1.45 24.61 24.04
C ASP A 733 2.56 25.55 23.56
N TYR A 734 2.18 26.80 23.24
CA TYR A 734 3.08 27.81 22.70
C TYR A 734 4.32 28.03 23.57
N MET A 735 4.13 28.08 24.91
CA MET A 735 5.23 28.31 25.83
C MET A 735 6.13 27.09 25.99
N THR A 736 5.60 25.88 25.79
CA THR A 736 6.41 24.66 25.79
C THR A 736 7.45 24.69 24.66
N VAL A 737 7.07 25.19 23.47
CA VAL A 737 8.00 25.36 22.35
C VAL A 737 9.09 26.38 22.68
N VAL A 738 8.70 27.54 23.21
CA VAL A 738 9.63 28.61 23.61
C VAL A 738 10.63 28.11 24.66
N ASN A 739 10.12 27.46 25.72
CA ASN A 739 10.93 26.94 26.81
C ASN A 739 11.93 25.88 26.31
N ALA A 740 11.49 24.95 25.47
CA ALA A 740 12.36 23.93 24.91
C ALA A 740 13.46 24.52 24.02
N ALA A 741 13.15 25.53 23.20
CA ALA A 741 14.13 26.20 22.35
C ALA A 741 15.21 26.91 23.19
N ILE A 742 14.83 27.53 24.30
CA ILE A 742 15.76 28.17 25.26
C ILE A 742 16.59 27.11 26.00
N GLU A 743 15.94 26.11 26.59
CA GLU A 743 16.60 25.06 27.40
C GLU A 743 17.66 24.31 26.59
N HIS A 744 17.30 23.90 25.38
CA HIS A 744 18.19 23.12 24.53
C HIS A 744 19.12 23.97 23.66
N LYS A 745 19.00 25.30 23.72
CA LYS A 745 19.73 26.26 22.87
C LYS A 745 19.59 25.90 21.38
N ALA A 746 18.39 25.50 20.97
CA ALA A 746 18.13 25.08 19.60
C ALA A 746 18.15 26.31 18.67
N LYS A 747 18.89 26.21 17.57
CA LYS A 747 19.04 27.29 16.59
C LYS A 747 17.98 27.24 15.48
N LEU A 748 17.26 26.12 15.38
CA LEU A 748 16.13 25.95 14.48
C LEU A 748 14.95 25.36 15.26
N VAL A 749 13.77 25.93 15.04
CA VAL A 749 12.48 25.42 15.54
C VAL A 749 11.61 25.10 14.33
N GLY A 750 11.11 23.88 14.25
CA GLY A 750 10.15 23.46 13.22
C GLY A 750 8.74 23.31 13.77
N LEU A 751 7.77 23.92 13.08
CA LEU A 751 6.36 23.88 13.44
C LEU A 751 5.55 23.21 12.32
N SER A 752 4.72 22.23 12.71
CA SER A 752 3.84 21.49 11.80
C SER A 752 2.37 21.76 12.11
N ALA A 753 1.56 21.93 11.06
CA ALA A 753 0.10 22.01 11.12
C ALA A 753 -0.54 21.24 9.95
N LEU A 754 -1.53 20.39 10.20
CA LEU A 754 -2.32 19.75 9.15
C LEU A 754 -3.66 20.44 8.97
N MET A 755 -4.24 21.00 10.04
CA MET A 755 -5.55 21.62 9.97
C MET A 755 -5.42 23.10 9.64
N THR A 756 -6.24 23.54 8.72
CA THR A 756 -6.28 24.92 8.23
C THR A 756 -6.67 25.89 9.39
N THR A 757 -7.42 25.38 10.37
CA THR A 757 -7.76 26.06 11.62
C THR A 757 -6.58 26.22 12.60
N THR A 758 -5.54 25.40 12.54
CA THR A 758 -4.41 25.41 13.50
C THR A 758 -3.28 26.36 13.07
N LEU A 759 -3.39 26.95 11.88
CA LEU A 759 -2.44 27.93 11.33
C LEU A 759 -2.25 29.16 12.23
N VAL A 760 -3.31 29.62 12.90
CA VAL A 760 -3.23 30.73 13.87
C VAL A 760 -2.37 30.36 15.08
N SER A 761 -2.35 29.09 15.48
CA SER A 761 -1.50 28.62 16.59
C SER A 761 -0.02 28.66 16.21
N MET A 762 0.29 28.41 14.94
CA MET A 762 1.64 28.54 14.40
C MET A 762 2.12 30.00 14.48
N GLU A 763 1.29 30.94 14.03
CA GLU A 763 1.59 32.37 14.11
C GLU A 763 1.87 32.82 15.56
N LYS A 764 1.01 32.45 16.51
CA LYS A 764 1.20 32.77 17.93
C LYS A 764 2.51 32.23 18.50
N THR A 765 2.89 31.00 18.11
CA THR A 765 4.15 30.39 18.54
C THR A 765 5.34 31.20 18.03
N ILE A 766 5.32 31.62 16.76
CA ILE A 766 6.37 32.46 16.16
C ILE A 766 6.45 33.80 16.88
N GLN A 767 5.32 34.46 17.11
CA GLN A 767 5.27 35.74 17.81
C GLN A 767 5.93 35.64 19.20
N LEU A 768 5.63 34.58 19.97
CA LEU A 768 6.22 34.37 21.29
C LEU A 768 7.73 34.07 21.22
N LEU A 769 8.20 33.26 20.26
CA LEU A 769 9.65 33.04 20.06
C LEU A 769 10.39 34.37 19.82
N ARG A 770 9.78 35.31 19.09
CA ARG A 770 10.33 36.66 18.87
C ARG A 770 10.21 37.55 20.10
N GLU A 771 9.09 37.54 20.80
CA GLU A 771 8.87 38.33 22.02
C GLU A 771 9.89 38.00 23.11
N TYR A 772 10.15 36.71 23.32
CA TYR A 772 11.16 36.21 24.27
C TYR A 772 12.60 36.29 23.72
N LYS A 773 12.79 36.84 22.51
CA LYS A 773 14.10 37.03 21.86
C LYS A 773 14.93 35.74 21.80
N VAL A 774 14.27 34.61 21.55
CA VAL A 774 14.95 33.33 21.38
C VAL A 774 15.81 33.40 20.12
N ASP A 775 17.10 33.13 20.26
CA ASP A 775 18.06 33.16 19.15
C ASP A 775 17.96 31.88 18.31
N CYS A 776 16.86 31.79 17.55
CA CYS A 776 16.54 30.68 16.66
C CYS A 776 15.85 31.14 15.37
N LYS A 777 16.02 30.36 14.32
CA LYS A 777 15.25 30.42 13.08
C LYS A 777 14.01 29.52 13.17
N VAL A 778 12.96 29.86 12.43
CA VAL A 778 11.71 29.09 12.41
C VAL A 778 11.41 28.60 11.00
N VAL A 779 11.26 27.28 10.87
CA VAL A 779 10.77 26.61 9.66
C VAL A 779 9.34 26.13 9.91
N VAL A 780 8.46 26.34 8.93
CA VAL A 780 7.05 25.96 9.03
C VAL A 780 6.66 25.06 7.87
N GLY A 781 5.82 24.06 8.15
CA GLY A 781 5.31 23.13 7.14
C GLY A 781 3.92 22.59 7.50
N GLY A 782 3.28 21.92 6.55
CA GLY A 782 1.90 21.44 6.71
C GLY A 782 1.10 21.36 5.42
N ALA A 783 0.20 20.38 5.29
CA ALA A 783 -0.56 20.16 4.05
C ALA A 783 -1.44 21.36 3.64
N VAL A 784 -1.85 22.16 4.62
CA VAL A 784 -2.70 23.35 4.45
C VAL A 784 -1.89 24.66 4.33
N LEU A 785 -0.56 24.59 4.48
CA LEU A 785 0.29 25.77 4.57
C LEU A 785 0.82 26.16 3.18
N THR A 786 0.79 27.46 2.87
CA THR A 786 1.37 28.01 1.63
C THR A 786 2.59 28.89 1.89
N PRO A 787 3.48 29.05 0.89
CA PRO A 787 4.63 29.95 0.98
C PRO A 787 4.25 31.38 1.37
N GLU A 788 3.14 31.89 0.82
CA GLU A 788 2.63 33.24 1.08
C GLU A 788 2.22 33.39 2.55
N TYR A 789 1.50 32.41 3.08
CA TYR A 789 1.03 32.44 4.47
C TYR A 789 2.18 32.27 5.46
N ALA A 790 3.13 31.37 5.19
CA ALA A 790 4.34 31.21 6.00
C ALA A 790 5.11 32.53 6.17
N LYS A 791 5.21 33.32 5.09
CA LYS A 791 5.82 34.65 5.13
C LYS A 791 4.99 35.65 5.93
N GLN A 792 3.67 35.60 5.82
CA GLN A 792 2.75 36.48 6.56
C GLN A 792 2.88 36.29 8.07
N ILE A 793 3.01 35.05 8.54
CA ILE A 793 3.13 34.73 9.97
C ILE A 793 4.56 34.91 10.54
N GLY A 794 5.50 35.39 9.73
CA GLY A 794 6.87 35.72 10.15
C GLY A 794 7.81 34.53 10.31
N ALA A 795 7.55 33.41 9.63
CA ALA A 795 8.49 32.30 9.56
C ALA A 795 9.74 32.69 8.73
N ASP A 796 10.90 32.11 9.07
CA ASP A 796 12.13 32.33 8.30
C ASP A 796 12.15 31.44 7.05
N TYR A 797 11.59 30.22 7.14
CA TYR A 797 11.56 29.24 6.06
C TYR A 797 10.17 28.60 5.94
N TYR A 798 9.72 28.41 4.71
CA TYR A 798 8.61 27.53 4.38
C TYR A 798 9.17 26.21 3.85
N ALA A 799 8.69 25.09 4.38
CA ALA A 799 9.04 23.76 3.91
C ALA A 799 7.78 23.09 3.36
N LYS A 800 7.78 22.83 2.05
CA LYS A 800 6.67 22.09 1.41
C LYS A 800 6.69 20.63 1.83
N ASP A 801 7.88 20.07 2.01
CA ASP A 801 8.10 18.69 2.41
C ASP A 801 9.26 18.57 3.42
N ALA A 802 9.57 17.34 3.81
CA ALA A 802 10.62 17.11 4.79
C ALA A 802 12.03 17.42 4.28
N MET A 803 12.27 17.34 2.97
CA MET A 803 13.58 17.64 2.38
C MET A 803 13.86 19.15 2.39
N ASP A 804 12.85 19.98 2.15
CA ASP A 804 12.95 21.42 2.36
C ASP A 804 13.33 21.78 3.80
N THR A 805 12.82 21.02 4.78
CA THR A 805 13.18 21.22 6.19
C THR A 805 14.65 20.88 6.44
N VAL A 806 15.18 19.82 5.81
CA VAL A 806 16.60 19.47 5.85
C VAL A 806 17.45 20.57 5.20
N ALA A 807 17.01 21.14 4.08
CA ALA A 807 17.69 22.24 3.42
C ALA A 807 17.79 23.48 4.33
N ALA A 808 16.69 23.85 4.99
CA ALA A 808 16.69 24.92 5.99
C ALA A 808 17.64 24.61 7.17
N ALA A 809 17.64 23.37 7.66
CA ALA A 809 18.56 22.95 8.72
C ALA A 809 20.03 23.06 8.30
N ARG A 810 20.37 22.66 7.07
CA ARG A 810 21.73 22.77 6.50
C ARG A 810 22.18 24.23 6.42
N GLU A 811 21.30 25.13 5.99
CA GLU A 811 21.62 26.56 5.91
C GLU A 811 21.87 27.18 7.30
N VAL A 812 21.08 26.78 8.31
CA VAL A 812 21.16 27.36 9.66
C VAL A 812 22.26 26.75 10.52
N LEU A 813 22.55 25.46 10.36
CA LEU A 813 23.39 24.69 11.29
C LEU A 813 24.72 24.20 10.70
N GLY A 814 24.87 24.12 9.37
CA GLY A 814 26.05 23.57 8.70
C GLY A 814 25.86 22.13 8.23
#